data_AF-A0A8D0DDE0-F1
#
_entry.id   AF-A0A8D0DDE0-F1
#
_cell.length_a   1.000
_cell.length_b   1.000
_cell.length_c   1.000
_cell.angle_alpha   90.00
_cell.angle_beta   90.00
_cell.angle_gamma   90.00
#
_symmetry.space_group_name_H-M   'P 1'
#
loop_
_entity.id
_entity.type
_entity.pdbx_description
1 polymer ?
#
loop_
_entity_poly.entity_id
_entity_poly.type
_entity_poly.pdbx_seq_one_letter_code
_entity_poly.pdbx_strand_id
1 'polypeptide(L)'
;FRCEQVKLKKCFANTNAIKTSKYNPFTFLPLNLFEQFQRIANAYFLFLLVLQVIPQISSLSWFTTVVPLVLVLTVTAAKDATDDIVSKCVLCTISPLRSEKWMDVQVGDIIRLENNQFVTADLLLLSSSEPLNLVYIETAELDGLVYFFSFHSEYNLKPAVRCEPPNNRLDRFTGTLTYAGQKYPLDNEKILLRGCTLRNTEWCFGLVLFAGPETKLMQNSGKTTFKRTSIDRLMNVLVLCIFGFLAFMCTILAIGNCFWEMNEGSQFMVFLPRQDGNNAAFSAFLTFWSYVIILNTVVPISLYVSVEIIRLGNSFYIDWDRKMYFSRYNTPAEARTTTLNEELGQIKYIFSDKTGTLTQNVMTFNKCSINGKSYGDVYDYTGQRLEITKVNTVDFSFNPLADPRFMFHDHALVEAVKLEDPEVHAFFRLLALCHTVMAEEKKEGELFYQAQSPDEGALVTAARNFGFVFRSRTPDSVSIVEMGEERSYELLAILDFNNVRKRMSIIVRSPEGKLCLYCKGADTIIYERLHQSCSKLMDVTTEHLNEFAGEGLRTLALAYKNLDEEYFNQWKQRHHEASTELDNQESKLDELYEEIEKDLLLLGATAIEDKLQDGVPQTIEQLSKANIKIWVLTGDKQETAENIGYSCNLLREEMNDVFIVSGNSPEDVRQELRSVKRLYHFSLDST
;
A
#
# COMPACT_ATOMS: atom_id res chain seq x y z
N PHE A 1 11.24 -26.51 -15.48
CA PHE A 1 12.31 -27.20 -14.70
C PHE A 1 11.70 -28.35 -13.90
N ARG A 2 12.42 -29.03 -12.98
CA ARG A 2 11.80 -29.90 -11.96
C ARG A 2 11.97 -29.27 -10.57
N CYS A 3 10.94 -28.57 -10.10
CA CYS A 3 10.91 -28.08 -8.71
C CYS A 3 10.56 -29.24 -7.78
N GLU A 4 11.45 -29.59 -6.85
CA GLU A 4 11.22 -30.62 -5.84
C GLU A 4 11.01 -29.97 -4.47
N GLN A 5 9.78 -29.53 -4.18
CA GLN A 5 9.44 -29.12 -2.82
C GLN A 5 9.58 -30.31 -1.85
N VAL A 6 10.01 -30.03 -0.63
CA VAL A 6 10.27 -31.05 0.39
C VAL A 6 8.96 -31.72 0.80
N LYS A 7 8.83 -33.01 0.41
CA LYS A 7 7.64 -33.88 0.51
C LYS A 7 6.57 -33.47 1.53
N LEU A 8 5.53 -32.79 1.03
CA LEU A 8 4.16 -32.95 1.52
C LEU A 8 3.27 -33.39 0.34
N LYS A 9 2.27 -34.22 0.68
CA LYS A 9 1.38 -35.01 -0.21
C LYS A 9 1.04 -34.35 -1.55
N LYS A 10 1.28 -35.10 -2.65
CA LYS A 10 0.63 -34.97 -3.99
C LYS A 10 -0.28 -33.73 -4.14
N CYS A 11 0.31 -32.54 -4.37
CA CYS A 11 -0.50 -31.40 -4.77
C CYS A 11 -1.10 -31.70 -6.15
N PHE A 12 -2.40 -31.41 -6.28
CA PHE A 12 -3.01 -31.26 -7.59
C PHE A 12 -2.32 -30.11 -8.32
N ALA A 13 -2.43 -30.05 -9.66
CA ALA A 13 -1.97 -28.91 -10.43
C ALA A 13 -2.78 -27.67 -10.01
N ASN A 14 -2.24 -26.90 -9.05
CA ASN A 14 -2.85 -25.70 -8.54
C ASN A 14 -2.64 -24.59 -9.57
N THR A 15 -3.71 -24.28 -10.31
CA THR A 15 -3.78 -23.12 -11.22
C THR A 15 -3.42 -21.84 -10.48
N ASN A 16 -2.68 -20.92 -11.10
CA ASN A 16 -2.36 -19.59 -10.55
C ASN A 16 -3.57 -18.61 -10.53
N ALA A 17 -4.79 -19.16 -10.51
CA ALA A 17 -6.05 -18.42 -10.40
C ALA A 17 -6.30 -17.99 -8.94
N ILE A 18 -6.46 -16.68 -8.73
CA ILE A 18 -6.99 -16.16 -7.46
C ILE A 18 -8.52 -16.19 -7.52
N LYS A 19 -9.13 -16.79 -6.51
CA LYS A 19 -10.59 -16.78 -6.33
C LYS A 19 -10.99 -15.84 -5.20
N THR A 20 -11.34 -14.60 -5.54
CA THR A 20 -11.97 -13.62 -4.63
C THR A 20 -13.47 -13.81 -4.50
N SER A 21 -14.13 -14.42 -5.49
CA SER A 21 -15.57 -14.67 -5.51
C SER A 21 -16.00 -15.60 -4.36
N LYS A 22 -17.03 -15.19 -3.61
CA LYS A 22 -17.60 -15.89 -2.45
C LYS A 22 -18.16 -17.25 -2.81
N TYR A 23 -18.76 -17.38 -3.99
CA TYR A 23 -19.52 -18.57 -4.39
C TYR A 23 -18.87 -19.33 -5.57
N ASN A 24 -19.28 -20.58 -5.78
CA ASN A 24 -19.08 -21.37 -7.00
C ASN A 24 -20.49 -21.59 -7.59
N PRO A 25 -20.74 -21.57 -8.92
CA PRO A 25 -22.04 -21.93 -9.49
C PRO A 25 -22.79 -23.09 -8.82
N PHE A 26 -22.09 -24.16 -8.43
CA PHE A 26 -22.68 -25.30 -7.72
C PHE A 26 -22.89 -25.10 -6.20
N THR A 27 -22.07 -24.26 -5.55
CA THR A 27 -22.18 -24.00 -4.11
C THR A 27 -23.01 -22.77 -3.79
N PHE A 28 -23.33 -21.94 -4.79
CA PHE A 28 -24.10 -20.70 -4.65
C PHE A 28 -25.43 -20.96 -3.96
N LEU A 29 -26.31 -21.79 -4.55
CA LEU A 29 -27.65 -22.03 -4.01
C LEU A 29 -27.63 -22.59 -2.58
N PRO A 30 -26.88 -23.67 -2.24
CA PRO A 30 -26.91 -24.23 -0.88
C PRO A 30 -26.25 -23.30 0.16
N LEU A 31 -25.14 -22.62 -0.16
CA LEU A 31 -24.52 -21.68 0.78
C LEU A 31 -25.36 -20.42 0.98
N ASN A 32 -25.87 -19.82 -0.10
CA ASN A 32 -26.69 -18.62 -0.04
C ASN A 32 -27.99 -18.88 0.74
N LEU A 33 -28.69 -20.00 0.48
CA LEU A 33 -29.86 -20.38 1.28
C LEU A 33 -29.50 -20.62 2.76
N PHE A 34 -28.40 -21.31 3.05
CA PHE A 34 -27.95 -21.52 4.43
C PHE A 34 -27.65 -20.19 5.14
N GLU A 35 -26.96 -19.26 4.48
CA GLU A 35 -26.69 -17.91 5.00
C GLU A 35 -27.96 -17.06 5.16
N GLN A 36 -28.91 -17.15 4.22
CA GLN A 36 -30.21 -16.50 4.33
C GLN A 36 -31.02 -17.03 5.53
N PHE A 37 -30.97 -18.33 5.81
CA PHE A 37 -31.63 -18.92 6.99
C PHE A 37 -30.87 -18.74 8.32
N GLN A 38 -29.61 -18.27 8.30
CA GLN A 38 -28.97 -17.75 9.52
C GLN A 38 -29.57 -16.42 10.00
N ARG A 39 -30.39 -15.75 9.17
CA ARG A 39 -31.18 -14.57 9.61
C ARG A 39 -32.40 -15.06 10.40
N ILE A 40 -32.54 -14.58 11.63
CA ILE A 40 -33.55 -15.07 12.60
C ILE A 40 -34.98 -14.97 12.04
N ALA A 41 -35.32 -13.90 11.32
CA ALA A 41 -36.63 -13.74 10.71
C ALA A 41 -36.94 -14.76 9.61
N ASN A 42 -35.96 -15.14 8.77
CA ASN A 42 -36.16 -16.15 7.73
C ASN A 42 -36.41 -17.53 8.34
N ALA A 43 -35.70 -17.87 9.42
CA ALA A 43 -35.96 -19.08 10.20
C ALA A 43 -37.37 -19.06 10.84
N TYR A 44 -37.83 -17.90 11.33
CA TYR A 44 -39.18 -17.74 11.87
C TYR A 44 -40.28 -17.89 10.81
N PHE A 45 -40.13 -17.30 9.62
CA PHE A 45 -41.12 -17.49 8.55
C PHE A 45 -41.15 -18.93 8.02
N LEU A 46 -40.00 -19.62 8.03
CA LEU A 46 -39.95 -21.07 7.77
C LEU A 46 -40.68 -21.87 8.87
N PHE A 47 -40.51 -21.51 10.14
CA PHE A 47 -41.23 -22.13 11.26
C PHE A 47 -42.75 -21.90 11.20
N LEU A 48 -43.18 -20.66 10.92
CA LEU A 48 -44.59 -20.34 10.68
C LEU A 48 -45.18 -21.10 9.50
N LEU A 49 -44.41 -21.27 8.42
CA LEU A 49 -44.83 -22.07 7.28
C LEU A 49 -45.11 -23.52 7.71
N VAL A 50 -44.20 -24.14 8.48
CA VAL A 50 -44.41 -25.51 9.02
C VAL A 50 -45.69 -25.58 9.87
N LEU A 51 -45.97 -24.57 10.70
CA LEU A 51 -47.21 -24.50 11.48
C LEU A 51 -48.46 -24.34 10.60
N GLN A 52 -48.42 -23.52 9.54
CA GLN A 52 -49.54 -23.30 8.61
C GLN A 52 -49.88 -24.51 7.75
N VAL A 53 -48.97 -25.48 7.60
CA VAL A 53 -49.27 -26.77 6.96
C VAL A 53 -50.18 -27.65 7.84
N ILE A 54 -50.25 -27.41 9.16
CA ILE A 54 -51.06 -28.20 10.11
C ILE A 54 -52.54 -27.76 10.06
N PRO A 55 -53.47 -28.56 9.52
CA PRO A 55 -54.85 -28.10 9.28
C PRO A 55 -55.66 -27.78 10.55
N GLN A 56 -55.26 -28.34 11.70
CA GLN A 56 -55.93 -28.13 12.99
C GLN A 56 -55.62 -26.78 13.65
N ILE A 57 -54.59 -26.08 13.15
CA ILE A 57 -54.04 -24.85 13.72
C ILE A 57 -54.13 -23.70 12.70
N SER A 58 -54.06 -24.04 11.41
CA SER A 58 -53.97 -23.10 10.30
C SER A 58 -55.25 -22.27 10.11
N SER A 59 -55.18 -21.01 10.55
CA SER A 59 -56.20 -19.97 10.38
C SER A 59 -56.01 -19.14 9.09
N LEU A 60 -54.86 -19.25 8.45
CA LEU A 60 -54.48 -18.56 7.21
C LEU A 60 -53.89 -19.56 6.21
N SER A 61 -54.27 -19.46 4.94
CA SER A 61 -53.75 -20.36 3.91
C SER A 61 -52.24 -20.23 3.73
N TRP A 62 -51.53 -21.36 3.66
CA TRP A 62 -50.06 -21.47 3.58
C TRP A 62 -49.41 -20.57 2.51
N PHE A 63 -50.08 -20.35 1.37
CA PHE A 63 -49.54 -19.51 0.28
C PHE A 63 -49.32 -18.05 0.69
N THR A 64 -50.03 -17.56 1.72
CA THR A 64 -49.89 -16.19 2.24
C THR A 64 -48.50 -15.92 2.84
N THR A 65 -47.81 -16.95 3.33
CA THR A 65 -46.46 -16.84 3.91
C THR A 65 -45.37 -17.36 2.95
N VAL A 66 -45.65 -18.39 2.15
CA VAL A 66 -44.70 -18.88 1.12
C VAL A 66 -44.39 -17.82 0.08
N VAL A 67 -45.40 -17.16 -0.50
CA VAL A 67 -45.20 -16.27 -1.65
C VAL A 67 -44.30 -15.07 -1.28
N PRO A 68 -44.52 -14.34 -0.17
CA PRO A 68 -43.59 -13.30 0.27
C PRO A 68 -42.20 -13.85 0.59
N LEU A 69 -42.09 -14.99 1.30
CA LEU A 69 -40.79 -15.56 1.68
C LEU A 69 -39.95 -15.94 0.45
N VAL A 70 -40.54 -16.63 -0.53
CA VAL A 70 -39.85 -17.00 -1.77
C VAL A 70 -39.42 -15.75 -2.55
N LEU A 71 -40.23 -14.70 -2.58
CA LEU A 71 -39.86 -13.42 -3.19
C LEU A 71 -38.65 -12.79 -2.49
N VAL A 72 -38.65 -12.74 -1.14
CA VAL A 72 -37.51 -12.24 -0.35
C VAL A 72 -36.23 -12.99 -0.69
N LEU A 73 -36.25 -14.33 -0.58
CA LEU A 73 -35.09 -15.19 -0.81
C LEU A 73 -34.58 -15.07 -2.25
N THR A 74 -35.48 -14.92 -3.23
CA THR A 74 -35.14 -14.75 -4.65
C THR A 74 -34.50 -13.38 -4.92
N VAL A 75 -35.03 -12.29 -4.37
CA VAL A 75 -34.45 -10.94 -4.52
C VAL A 75 -33.06 -10.88 -3.85
N THR A 76 -32.94 -11.42 -2.63
CA THR A 76 -31.63 -11.51 -1.95
C THR A 76 -30.65 -12.39 -2.73
N ALA A 77 -31.10 -13.50 -3.33
CA ALA A 77 -30.24 -14.35 -4.15
C ALA A 77 -29.81 -13.66 -5.45
N ALA A 78 -30.71 -12.98 -6.17
CA ALA A 78 -30.36 -12.24 -7.39
C ALA A 78 -29.30 -11.17 -7.12
N LYS A 79 -29.43 -10.46 -6.01
CA LYS A 79 -28.48 -9.46 -5.50
C LYS A 79 -27.11 -10.08 -5.12
N ASP A 80 -27.11 -11.16 -4.34
CA ASP A 80 -25.86 -11.88 -3.99
C ASP A 80 -25.16 -12.45 -5.23
N ALA A 81 -25.90 -12.75 -6.31
CA ALA A 81 -25.34 -13.14 -7.59
C ALA A 81 -24.73 -11.95 -8.35
N THR A 82 -25.35 -10.76 -8.34
CA THR A 82 -24.76 -9.57 -8.99
C THR A 82 -23.44 -9.17 -8.36
N ASP A 83 -23.36 -9.12 -7.02
CA ASP A 83 -22.14 -8.73 -6.30
C ASP A 83 -20.97 -9.73 -6.59
N ASP A 84 -21.27 -11.03 -6.72
CA ASP A 84 -20.28 -12.08 -7.05
C ASP A 84 -19.93 -12.14 -8.56
N ILE A 85 -20.73 -11.54 -9.45
CA ILE A 85 -20.46 -11.42 -10.89
C ILE A 85 -19.60 -10.18 -11.19
N VAL A 86 -19.92 -9.03 -10.59
CA VAL A 86 -19.12 -7.78 -10.75
C VAL A 86 -17.67 -8.02 -10.26
N SER A 87 -17.50 -8.84 -9.22
CA SER A 87 -16.19 -9.21 -8.66
C SER A 87 -15.29 -10.08 -9.57
N LYS A 88 -15.71 -10.49 -10.78
CA LYS A 88 -15.01 -11.49 -11.61
C LYS A 88 -14.24 -10.98 -12.84
N CYS A 89 -14.16 -9.67 -13.10
CA CYS A 89 -13.73 -9.18 -14.42
C CYS A 89 -12.52 -8.23 -14.43
N VAL A 90 -11.29 -8.75 -14.52
CA VAL A 90 -10.14 -8.05 -15.15
C VAL A 90 -9.15 -9.04 -15.80
N LEU A 91 -8.73 -8.72 -17.04
CA LEU A 91 -7.42 -8.91 -17.73
C LEU A 91 -7.43 -9.64 -19.10
N CYS A 92 -6.70 -9.05 -20.05
CA CYS A 92 -6.35 -9.58 -21.38
C CYS A 92 -5.08 -8.89 -21.98
N THR A 93 -4.27 -9.67 -22.72
CA THR A 93 -3.46 -9.33 -23.96
C THR A 93 -2.21 -8.39 -23.86
N ILE A 94 -1.09 -8.53 -24.62
CA ILE A 94 -0.56 -9.57 -25.58
C ILE A 94 0.97 -9.40 -25.93
N SER A 95 1.69 -10.53 -26.15
CA SER A 95 2.89 -10.80 -27.02
C SER A 95 4.22 -10.00 -26.97
N PRO A 96 5.41 -10.61 -27.34
CA PRO A 96 5.64 -11.98 -27.82
C PRO A 96 6.73 -12.78 -27.03
N LEU A 97 6.26 -13.55 -26.05
CA LEU A 97 6.55 -14.99 -25.90
C LEU A 97 5.17 -15.66 -25.70
N ARG A 98 5.02 -16.98 -25.85
CA ARG A 98 3.69 -17.61 -26.01
C ARG A 98 2.71 -17.15 -24.91
N SER A 99 1.73 -16.33 -25.30
CA SER A 99 0.90 -15.58 -24.34
C SER A 99 -0.19 -16.48 -23.78
N GLU A 100 -0.08 -16.81 -22.49
CA GLU A 100 -1.07 -17.58 -21.73
C GLU A 100 -1.67 -16.72 -20.62
N LYS A 101 -2.84 -17.10 -20.09
CA LYS A 101 -3.49 -16.31 -19.04
C LYS A 101 -2.78 -16.56 -17.72
N TRP A 102 -2.83 -15.60 -16.81
CA TRP A 102 -2.23 -15.76 -15.47
C TRP A 102 -2.69 -17.02 -14.76
N MET A 103 -3.92 -17.50 -14.99
CA MET A 103 -4.48 -18.72 -14.39
C MET A 103 -3.80 -20.02 -14.86
N ASP A 104 -3.26 -20.02 -16.08
CA ASP A 104 -2.73 -21.22 -16.75
C ASP A 104 -1.28 -21.54 -16.32
N VAL A 105 -0.58 -20.53 -15.77
CA VAL A 105 0.78 -20.59 -15.20
C VAL A 105 0.88 -21.65 -14.08
N GLN A 106 1.92 -22.49 -14.14
CA GLN A 106 2.21 -23.54 -13.16
C GLN A 106 3.63 -23.43 -12.57
N VAL A 107 3.82 -24.09 -11.41
CA VAL A 107 5.12 -24.16 -10.74
C VAL A 107 6.13 -24.92 -11.61
N GLY A 108 7.27 -24.29 -11.88
CA GLY A 108 8.33 -24.81 -12.74
C GLY A 108 8.32 -24.33 -14.19
N ASP A 109 7.34 -23.50 -14.58
CA ASP A 109 7.32 -22.77 -15.85
C ASP A 109 8.30 -21.60 -15.84
N ILE A 110 8.72 -21.16 -17.03
CA ILE A 110 9.57 -19.98 -17.21
C ILE A 110 8.73 -18.89 -17.88
N ILE A 111 8.60 -17.75 -17.20
CA ILE A 111 7.85 -16.58 -17.67
C ILE A 111 8.86 -15.53 -18.14
N ARG A 112 8.56 -14.88 -19.27
CA ARG A 112 9.18 -13.59 -19.62
C ARG A 112 8.26 -12.47 -19.13
N LEU A 113 8.81 -11.53 -18.38
CA LEU A 113 8.15 -10.28 -18.02
C LEU A 113 8.80 -9.15 -18.85
N GLU A 114 8.00 -8.14 -19.17
CA GLU A 114 8.45 -6.92 -19.87
C GLU A 114 8.29 -5.69 -18.95
N ASN A 115 9.00 -4.60 -19.26
CA ASN A 115 8.99 -3.38 -18.45
C ASN A 115 7.56 -2.89 -18.13
N ASN A 116 7.32 -2.51 -16.88
CA ASN A 116 6.03 -2.08 -16.33
C ASN A 116 4.94 -3.18 -16.23
N GLN A 117 5.29 -4.47 -16.37
CA GLN A 117 4.35 -5.57 -16.11
C GLN A 117 4.38 -6.03 -14.65
N PHE A 118 3.21 -6.45 -14.14
CA PHE A 118 3.07 -7.06 -12.81
C PHE A 118 3.62 -8.48 -12.76
N VAL A 119 4.37 -8.78 -11.71
CA VAL A 119 4.85 -10.12 -11.38
C VAL A 119 3.67 -10.99 -10.93
N THR A 120 3.42 -12.07 -11.65
CA THR A 120 2.15 -12.83 -11.61
C THR A 120 2.14 -14.01 -10.63
N ALA A 121 3.31 -14.39 -10.11
CA ALA A 121 3.58 -15.53 -9.24
C ALA A 121 4.94 -15.27 -8.56
N ASP A 122 5.34 -16.04 -7.53
CA ASP A 122 6.66 -15.84 -6.93
C ASP A 122 7.72 -16.51 -7.84
N LEU A 123 8.64 -15.74 -8.42
CA LEU A 123 9.59 -16.18 -9.45
C LEU A 123 11.03 -16.14 -8.95
N LEU A 124 11.82 -17.17 -9.26
CA LEU A 124 13.29 -17.10 -9.21
C LEU A 124 13.80 -16.40 -10.47
N LEU A 125 14.50 -15.27 -10.33
CA LEU A 125 15.10 -14.56 -11.46
C LEU A 125 16.21 -15.40 -12.09
N LEU A 126 16.17 -15.54 -13.43
CA LEU A 126 17.16 -16.30 -14.21
C LEU A 126 18.12 -15.38 -14.98
N SER A 127 17.58 -14.38 -15.68
CA SER A 127 18.33 -13.45 -16.56
C SER A 127 17.47 -12.22 -16.88
N SER A 128 18.10 -11.10 -17.24
CA SER A 128 17.43 -9.86 -17.64
C SER A 128 18.18 -9.16 -18.78
N SER A 129 17.63 -8.04 -19.27
CA SER A 129 18.25 -7.17 -20.26
C SER A 129 19.53 -6.49 -19.77
N GLU A 130 19.66 -6.25 -18.47
CA GLU A 130 20.70 -5.38 -17.91
C GLU A 130 22.06 -6.08 -17.80
N PRO A 131 23.18 -5.33 -17.91
CA PRO A 131 24.49 -5.85 -17.53
C PRO A 131 24.46 -6.38 -16.09
N LEU A 132 25.17 -7.48 -15.84
CA LEU A 132 25.15 -8.23 -14.57
C LEU A 132 23.78 -8.86 -14.21
N ASN A 133 22.81 -8.87 -15.13
CA ASN A 133 21.42 -9.31 -14.95
C ASN A 133 20.73 -8.72 -13.70
N LEU A 134 21.00 -7.44 -13.44
CA LEU A 134 20.21 -6.65 -12.50
C LEU A 134 18.75 -6.55 -12.95
N VAL A 135 17.85 -6.43 -11.98
CA VAL A 135 16.44 -6.17 -12.21
C VAL A 135 15.94 -5.21 -11.13
N TYR A 136 15.23 -4.18 -11.53
CA TYR A 136 14.55 -3.28 -10.61
C TYR A 136 13.06 -3.59 -10.52
N ILE A 137 12.52 -3.57 -9.30
CA ILE A 137 11.11 -3.80 -9.04
C ILE A 137 10.53 -2.71 -8.15
N GLU A 138 9.30 -2.30 -8.47
CA GLU A 138 8.51 -1.38 -7.63
C GLU A 138 7.87 -2.18 -6.48
N THR A 139 8.73 -2.61 -5.56
CA THR A 139 8.41 -2.93 -4.18
C THR A 139 9.48 -2.27 -3.32
N ALA A 140 9.08 -1.61 -2.24
CA ALA A 140 10.00 -0.89 -1.36
C ALA A 140 11.10 -1.83 -0.84
N GLU A 141 12.34 -1.62 -1.31
CA GLU A 141 13.58 -2.32 -0.92
C GLU A 141 13.62 -3.83 -1.29
N LEU A 142 13.88 -4.14 -2.58
CA LEU A 142 14.42 -5.45 -3.00
C LEU A 142 15.31 -5.29 -4.25
N ASP A 143 16.59 -4.98 -4.03
CA ASP A 143 17.62 -4.96 -5.08
C ASP A 143 18.17 -6.38 -5.32
N GLY A 144 18.05 -6.88 -6.55
CA GLY A 144 18.41 -8.24 -6.92
C GLY A 144 19.59 -8.31 -7.90
N LEU A 145 20.80 -8.55 -7.40
CA LEU A 145 21.95 -8.94 -8.22
C LEU A 145 21.85 -10.43 -8.60
N VAL A 146 21.68 -10.74 -9.89
CA VAL A 146 21.66 -12.13 -10.39
C VAL A 146 22.78 -12.40 -11.40
N TYR A 147 23.76 -13.17 -10.98
CA TYR A 147 24.74 -13.76 -11.89
C TYR A 147 24.07 -14.86 -12.74
N PHE A 148 23.80 -14.57 -14.01
CA PHE A 148 23.41 -15.59 -14.99
C PHE A 148 24.56 -16.58 -15.19
N PHE A 149 24.32 -17.83 -14.81
CA PHE A 149 25.14 -18.93 -15.29
C PHE A 149 24.82 -19.16 -16.76
N SER A 150 25.79 -18.91 -17.65
CA SER A 150 25.64 -19.21 -19.07
C SER A 150 25.38 -20.70 -19.26
N PHE A 151 24.12 -21.06 -19.54
CA PHE A 151 23.69 -22.42 -19.86
C PHE A 151 24.25 -22.82 -21.23
N HIS A 152 25.52 -23.21 -21.27
CA HIS A 152 26.12 -23.85 -22.43
C HIS A 152 25.32 -25.11 -22.77
N SER A 153 24.80 -25.12 -24.01
CA SER A 153 23.79 -26.05 -24.50
C SER A 153 24.34 -27.43 -24.90
N GLU A 154 25.22 -28.01 -24.07
CA GLU A 154 25.89 -29.29 -24.36
C GLU A 154 25.48 -30.46 -23.45
N TYR A 155 24.73 -30.24 -22.36
CA TYR A 155 24.34 -31.32 -21.44
C TYR A 155 22.85 -31.35 -21.10
N ASN A 156 22.25 -32.55 -21.21
CA ASN A 156 20.85 -32.88 -20.89
C ASN A 156 20.49 -32.81 -19.37
N LEU A 157 21.26 -32.06 -18.58
CA LEU A 157 21.11 -31.95 -17.13
C LEU A 157 20.00 -30.95 -16.78
N LYS A 158 18.83 -31.48 -16.38
CA LYS A 158 17.70 -30.66 -15.94
C LYS A 158 18.00 -30.02 -14.58
N PRO A 159 18.09 -28.68 -14.47
CA PRO A 159 18.21 -28.01 -13.17
C PRO A 159 17.00 -28.31 -12.27
N ALA A 160 17.28 -28.45 -10.98
CA ALA A 160 16.30 -28.74 -9.94
C ALA A 160 16.42 -27.72 -8.81
N VAL A 161 15.31 -27.07 -8.47
CA VAL A 161 15.22 -26.16 -7.32
C VAL A 161 14.57 -26.89 -6.17
N ARG A 162 15.14 -26.73 -4.97
CA ARG A 162 14.52 -27.12 -3.70
C ARG A 162 14.40 -25.86 -2.84
N CYS A 163 13.21 -25.58 -2.35
CA CYS A 163 12.92 -24.43 -1.50
C CYS A 163 12.23 -24.85 -0.21
N GLU A 164 12.19 -23.93 0.75
CA GLU A 164 11.29 -24.00 1.90
C GLU A 164 9.81 -24.10 1.48
N PRO A 165 8.92 -24.62 2.34
CA PRO A 165 7.48 -24.63 2.06
C PRO A 165 6.90 -23.21 1.98
N PRO A 166 5.78 -23.03 1.23
CA PRO A 166 5.03 -21.77 1.21
C PRO A 166 4.76 -21.23 2.61
N ASN A 167 5.12 -19.96 2.82
CA ASN A 167 4.98 -19.26 4.08
C ASN A 167 4.68 -17.78 3.83
N ASN A 168 4.43 -17.02 4.89
CA ASN A 168 3.95 -15.64 4.81
C ASN A 168 5.03 -14.58 5.11
N ARG A 169 6.32 -14.96 5.15
CA ARG A 169 7.44 -14.07 5.47
C ARG A 169 8.01 -13.46 4.18
N LEU A 170 7.77 -12.17 3.95
CA LEU A 170 8.19 -11.48 2.73
C LEU A 170 9.72 -11.23 2.71
N ASP A 171 10.30 -11.03 3.89
CA ASP A 171 11.71 -10.75 4.20
C ASP A 171 12.66 -11.94 3.98
N ARG A 172 12.16 -13.16 4.16
CA ARG A 172 13.00 -14.36 4.22
C ARG A 172 12.61 -15.38 3.16
N PHE A 173 13.58 -15.83 2.38
CA PHE A 173 13.46 -17.04 1.57
C PHE A 173 14.73 -17.88 1.74
N THR A 174 14.58 -19.21 1.77
CA THR A 174 15.71 -20.13 1.71
C THR A 174 15.48 -21.23 0.68
N GLY A 175 16.48 -21.46 -0.17
CA GLY A 175 16.46 -22.52 -1.16
C GLY A 175 17.84 -22.94 -1.66
N THR A 176 17.85 -23.91 -2.57
CA THR A 176 19.06 -24.42 -3.22
C THR A 176 18.74 -24.79 -4.65
N LEU A 177 19.45 -24.16 -5.60
CA LEU A 177 19.48 -24.56 -6.99
C LEU A 177 20.54 -25.64 -7.18
N THR A 178 20.16 -26.80 -7.71
CA THR A 178 21.10 -27.85 -8.12
C THR A 178 21.21 -27.86 -9.64
N TYR A 179 22.40 -27.56 -10.17
CA TYR A 179 22.71 -27.57 -11.59
C TYR A 179 24.11 -28.14 -11.83
N ALA A 180 24.28 -28.94 -12.88
CA ALA A 180 25.55 -29.62 -13.23
C ALA A 180 26.25 -30.37 -12.06
N GLY A 181 25.49 -30.82 -11.04
CA GLY A 181 26.03 -31.46 -9.83
C GLY A 181 26.50 -30.48 -8.75
N GLN A 182 26.62 -29.19 -9.04
CA GLN A 182 26.87 -28.13 -8.06
C GLN A 182 25.57 -27.67 -7.40
N LYS A 183 25.69 -27.05 -6.22
CA LYS A 183 24.60 -26.48 -5.44
C LYS A 183 24.86 -25.01 -5.17
N TYR A 184 23.88 -24.17 -5.46
CA TYR A 184 23.93 -22.72 -5.23
C TYR A 184 22.86 -22.31 -4.21
N PRO A 185 23.18 -21.48 -3.21
CA PRO A 185 22.20 -20.95 -2.27
C PRO A 185 21.25 -19.95 -2.97
N LEU A 186 19.97 -20.05 -2.64
CA LEU A 186 18.93 -19.13 -3.07
C LEU A 186 18.38 -18.39 -1.86
N ASP A 187 18.41 -17.07 -1.95
CA ASP A 187 18.11 -16.11 -0.89
C ASP A 187 17.05 -15.12 -1.41
N ASN A 188 16.55 -14.21 -0.57
CA ASN A 188 15.39 -13.37 -0.91
C ASN A 188 15.65 -12.41 -2.09
N GLU A 189 16.88 -11.88 -2.21
CA GLU A 189 17.35 -11.00 -3.30
C GLU A 189 17.18 -11.60 -4.70
N LYS A 190 17.13 -12.94 -4.81
CA LYS A 190 17.08 -13.65 -6.11
C LYS A 190 15.65 -13.91 -6.57
N ILE A 191 14.64 -13.38 -5.87
CA ILE A 191 13.22 -13.68 -6.08
C ILE A 191 12.39 -12.42 -6.33
N LEU A 192 11.57 -12.50 -7.37
CA LEU A 192 10.53 -11.52 -7.68
C LEU A 192 9.22 -12.00 -7.06
N LEU A 193 8.65 -11.24 -6.12
CA LEU A 193 7.42 -11.62 -5.43
C LEU A 193 6.17 -11.25 -6.25
N ARG A 194 5.09 -12.02 -6.08
CA ARG A 194 3.80 -11.67 -6.68
C ARG A 194 3.34 -10.29 -6.19
N GLY A 195 2.98 -9.41 -7.14
CA GLY A 195 2.48 -8.07 -6.86
C GLY A 195 3.50 -6.96 -7.07
N CYS A 196 4.79 -7.27 -7.17
CA CYS A 196 5.82 -6.36 -7.67
C CYS A 196 5.50 -5.92 -9.11
N THR A 197 5.91 -4.71 -9.49
CA THR A 197 5.93 -4.27 -10.90
C THR A 197 7.37 -4.24 -11.39
N LEU A 198 7.67 -4.84 -12.54
CA LEU A 198 8.99 -4.70 -13.17
C LEU A 198 9.18 -3.23 -13.61
N ARG A 199 10.30 -2.60 -13.24
CA ARG A 199 10.66 -1.24 -13.67
C ARG A 199 12.09 -1.23 -14.19
N ASN A 200 12.46 -0.21 -14.96
CA ASN A 200 13.86 0.09 -15.33
C ASN A 200 14.64 -1.12 -15.89
N THR A 201 13.94 -2.00 -16.60
CA THR A 201 14.48 -3.26 -17.16
C THR A 201 13.58 -3.64 -18.32
N GLU A 202 14.11 -3.76 -19.54
CA GLU A 202 13.29 -4.05 -20.73
C GLU A 202 12.56 -5.38 -20.61
N TRP A 203 13.26 -6.42 -20.17
CA TRP A 203 12.71 -7.76 -19.97
C TRP A 203 13.49 -8.56 -18.92
N CYS A 204 12.82 -9.51 -18.27
CA CYS A 204 13.48 -10.54 -17.47
C CYS A 204 12.81 -11.92 -17.65
N PHE A 205 13.58 -12.97 -17.40
CA PHE A 205 13.10 -14.36 -17.35
C PHE A 205 13.07 -14.84 -15.90
N GLY A 206 11.92 -15.33 -15.44
CA GLY A 206 11.73 -15.87 -14.10
C GLY A 206 11.16 -17.29 -14.10
N LEU A 207 11.67 -18.16 -13.24
CA LEU A 207 11.14 -19.51 -13.00
C LEU A 207 10.10 -19.49 -11.88
N VAL A 208 8.88 -19.96 -12.13
CA VAL A 208 7.81 -19.99 -11.12
C VAL A 208 8.15 -20.95 -9.97
N LEU A 209 8.24 -20.42 -8.75
CA LEU A 209 8.43 -21.18 -7.51
C LEU A 209 7.12 -21.47 -6.78
N PHE A 210 6.29 -20.44 -6.58
CA PHE A 210 4.97 -20.53 -5.94
C PHE A 210 3.91 -19.86 -6.80
N ALA A 211 2.71 -20.46 -6.85
CA ALA A 211 1.62 -20.03 -7.72
C ALA A 211 0.28 -19.94 -6.98
N GLY A 212 -0.57 -18.99 -7.39
CA GLY A 212 -1.91 -18.81 -6.87
C GLY A 212 -1.92 -18.58 -5.35
N PRO A 213 -2.72 -19.34 -4.58
CA PRO A 213 -2.76 -19.21 -3.11
C PRO A 213 -1.43 -19.50 -2.40
N GLU A 214 -0.47 -20.17 -3.03
CA GLU A 214 0.82 -20.52 -2.42
C GLU A 214 1.82 -19.35 -2.41
N THR A 215 1.54 -18.25 -3.13
CA THR A 215 2.44 -17.08 -3.12
C THR A 215 2.43 -16.37 -1.77
N LYS A 216 3.58 -15.80 -1.37
CA LYS A 216 3.74 -15.17 -0.05
C LYS A 216 2.72 -14.05 0.22
N LEU A 217 2.38 -13.26 -0.80
CA LEU A 217 1.35 -12.21 -0.71
C LEU A 217 -0.04 -12.79 -0.43
N MET A 218 -0.38 -13.94 -1.04
CA MET A 218 -1.67 -14.60 -0.83
C MET A 218 -1.72 -15.35 0.51
N GLN A 219 -0.59 -15.82 1.04
CA GLN A 219 -0.52 -16.34 2.41
C GLN A 219 -0.76 -15.27 3.48
N ASN A 220 -0.44 -14.00 3.21
CA ASN A 220 -0.82 -12.86 4.05
C ASN A 220 -2.25 -12.35 3.79
N SER A 221 -2.91 -12.81 2.72
CA SER A 221 -4.27 -12.38 2.39
C SER A 221 -5.31 -13.17 3.21
N GLY A 222 -6.07 -12.46 4.04
CA GLY A 222 -7.13 -13.06 4.84
C GLY A 222 -8.26 -13.66 4.00
N LYS A 223 -8.90 -14.72 4.52
CA LYS A 223 -10.12 -15.28 3.89
C LYS A 223 -11.25 -14.25 3.92
N THR A 224 -11.96 -14.10 2.81
CA THR A 224 -13.15 -13.24 2.71
C THR A 224 -14.24 -13.70 3.68
N THR A 225 -14.53 -12.90 4.70
CA THR A 225 -15.58 -13.18 5.70
C THR A 225 -16.83 -12.35 5.45
N PHE A 226 -17.99 -12.88 5.86
CA PHE A 226 -19.25 -12.14 5.77
C PHE A 226 -19.31 -11.02 6.83
N LYS A 227 -19.30 -9.77 6.37
CA LYS A 227 -19.43 -8.58 7.22
C LYS A 227 -20.92 -8.35 7.55
N ARG A 228 -21.27 -8.36 8.84
CA ARG A 228 -22.62 -8.06 9.37
C ARG A 228 -22.66 -6.65 9.94
N THR A 229 -23.66 -5.86 9.53
CA THR A 229 -23.82 -4.47 9.99
C THR A 229 -24.29 -4.39 11.45
N SER A 230 -24.13 -3.22 12.06
CA SER A 230 -24.72 -2.88 13.36
C SER A 230 -26.25 -2.92 13.30
N ILE A 231 -26.83 -2.46 12.18
CA ILE A 231 -28.27 -2.48 11.92
C ILE A 231 -28.80 -3.92 11.84
N ASP A 232 -28.09 -4.85 11.19
CA ASP A 232 -28.49 -6.25 11.17
C ASP A 232 -28.54 -6.84 12.59
N ARG A 233 -27.60 -6.47 13.47
CA ARG A 233 -27.60 -6.91 14.87
C ARG A 233 -28.79 -6.32 15.64
N LEU A 234 -29.03 -5.01 15.51
CA LEU A 234 -30.17 -4.33 16.14
C LEU A 234 -31.50 -4.92 15.69
N MET A 235 -31.67 -5.15 14.38
CA MET A 235 -32.86 -5.74 13.79
C MET A 235 -33.13 -7.17 14.31
N ASN A 236 -32.08 -7.99 14.45
CA ASN A 236 -32.21 -9.31 15.09
C ASN A 236 -32.66 -9.22 16.56
N VAL A 237 -32.12 -8.27 17.34
CA VAL A 237 -32.56 -8.03 18.73
C VAL A 237 -34.01 -7.57 18.79
N LEU A 238 -34.41 -6.61 17.95
CA LEU A 238 -35.80 -6.12 17.89
C LEU A 238 -36.78 -7.24 17.50
N VAL A 239 -36.42 -8.09 16.55
CA VAL A 239 -37.26 -9.24 16.16
C VAL A 239 -37.40 -10.26 17.31
N LEU A 240 -36.34 -10.53 18.08
CA LEU A 240 -36.44 -11.37 19.28
C LEU A 240 -37.34 -10.74 20.36
N CYS A 241 -37.27 -9.43 20.57
CA CYS A 241 -38.19 -8.71 21.47
C CYS A 241 -39.65 -8.82 21.00
N ILE A 242 -39.89 -8.68 19.69
CA ILE A 242 -41.23 -8.83 19.09
C ILE A 242 -41.73 -10.28 19.26
N PHE A 243 -40.91 -11.31 19.07
CA PHE A 243 -41.31 -12.70 19.32
C PHE A 243 -41.65 -12.94 20.80
N GLY A 244 -40.90 -12.36 21.74
CA GLY A 244 -41.22 -12.42 23.16
C GLY A 244 -42.58 -11.79 23.48
N PHE A 245 -42.84 -10.61 22.91
CA PHE A 245 -44.14 -9.93 23.04
C PHE A 245 -45.30 -10.71 22.39
N LEU A 246 -45.08 -11.27 21.19
CA LEU A 246 -46.04 -12.11 20.48
C LEU A 246 -46.41 -13.36 21.30
N ALA A 247 -45.40 -14.10 21.79
CA ALA A 247 -45.61 -15.28 22.61
C ALA A 247 -46.36 -14.95 23.91
N PHE A 248 -46.05 -13.81 24.54
CA PHE A 248 -46.77 -13.32 25.72
C PHE A 248 -48.25 -13.03 25.41
N MET A 249 -48.54 -12.28 24.34
CA MET A 249 -49.91 -11.99 23.89
C MET A 249 -50.69 -13.26 23.55
N CYS A 250 -50.09 -14.19 22.79
CA CYS A 250 -50.72 -15.48 22.46
C CYS A 250 -50.99 -16.32 23.72
N THR A 251 -50.12 -16.26 24.74
CA THR A 251 -50.34 -16.95 26.02
C THR A 251 -51.54 -16.39 26.77
N ILE A 252 -51.68 -15.06 26.85
CA ILE A 252 -52.86 -14.41 27.46
C ILE A 252 -54.14 -14.81 26.73
N LEU A 253 -54.14 -14.76 25.40
CA LEU A 253 -55.31 -15.14 24.59
C LEU A 253 -55.66 -16.63 24.74
N ALA A 254 -54.67 -17.52 24.83
CA ALA A 254 -54.88 -18.95 25.08
C ALA A 254 -55.47 -19.23 26.48
N ILE A 255 -55.01 -18.51 27.51
CA ILE A 255 -55.58 -18.58 28.87
C ILE A 255 -57.03 -18.07 28.87
N GLY A 256 -57.29 -16.95 28.18
CA GLY A 256 -58.64 -16.42 28.01
C GLY A 256 -59.58 -17.41 27.32
N ASN A 257 -59.11 -18.06 26.25
CA ASN A 257 -59.85 -19.13 25.57
C ASN A 257 -60.11 -20.34 26.49
N CYS A 258 -59.12 -20.74 27.30
CA CYS A 258 -59.29 -21.81 28.28
C CYS A 258 -60.39 -21.49 29.31
N PHE A 259 -60.39 -20.26 29.86
CA PHE A 259 -61.40 -19.80 30.82
C PHE A 259 -62.80 -19.72 30.19
N TRP A 260 -62.90 -19.22 28.96
CA TRP A 260 -64.17 -19.17 28.21
C TRP A 260 -64.72 -20.56 27.91
N GLU A 261 -63.88 -21.48 27.44
CA GLU A 261 -64.24 -22.88 27.14
C GLU A 261 -64.68 -23.64 28.40
N MET A 262 -64.11 -23.32 29.57
CA MET A 262 -64.50 -23.93 30.86
C MET A 262 -65.84 -23.42 31.39
N ASN A 263 -66.16 -22.14 31.22
CA ASN A 263 -67.34 -21.52 31.84
C ASN A 263 -68.54 -21.49 30.89
N GLU A 264 -68.36 -20.92 29.69
CA GLU A 264 -69.46 -20.61 28.76
C GLU A 264 -69.51 -21.56 27.56
N GLY A 265 -68.39 -22.18 27.16
CA GLY A 265 -68.31 -23.05 25.99
C GLY A 265 -69.33 -24.20 25.98
N SER A 266 -69.75 -24.68 27.15
CA SER A 266 -70.81 -25.69 27.30
C SER A 266 -72.19 -25.22 26.81
N GLN A 267 -72.51 -23.93 26.90
CA GLN A 267 -73.79 -23.37 26.46
C GLN A 267 -73.85 -23.21 24.93
N PHE A 268 -72.71 -23.04 24.28
CA PHE A 268 -72.61 -22.78 22.83
C PHE A 268 -72.41 -24.04 21.97
N MET A 269 -72.45 -25.24 22.54
CA MET A 269 -72.28 -26.52 21.80
C MET A 269 -73.27 -26.72 20.63
N VAL A 270 -74.43 -26.05 20.66
CA VAL A 270 -75.41 -26.05 19.55
C VAL A 270 -74.87 -25.35 18.29
N PHE A 271 -73.99 -24.36 18.44
CA PHE A 271 -73.41 -23.57 17.35
C PHE A 271 -71.96 -23.94 17.05
N LEU A 272 -71.22 -24.43 18.05
CA LEU A 272 -69.83 -24.86 17.97
C LEU A 272 -69.70 -26.29 18.52
N PRO A 273 -69.98 -27.33 17.70
CA PRO A 273 -69.92 -28.71 18.14
C PRO A 273 -68.48 -29.13 18.45
N ARG A 274 -68.26 -29.62 19.68
CA ARG A 274 -66.95 -30.07 20.17
C ARG A 274 -66.64 -31.48 19.66
N GLN A 275 -65.46 -31.68 19.09
CA GLN A 275 -64.98 -33.02 18.71
C GLN A 275 -64.69 -33.87 19.95
N ASP A 276 -65.08 -35.15 19.89
CA ASP A 276 -64.89 -36.11 20.97
C ASP A 276 -63.40 -36.27 21.33
N GLY A 277 -63.09 -36.14 22.63
CA GLY A 277 -61.73 -36.25 23.16
C GLY A 277 -60.97 -34.93 23.32
N ASN A 278 -61.45 -33.80 22.77
CA ASN A 278 -60.80 -32.51 22.97
C ASN A 278 -61.07 -31.95 24.38
N ASN A 279 -60.01 -31.75 25.17
CA ASN A 279 -60.06 -31.08 26.48
C ASN A 279 -59.91 -29.56 26.34
N ALA A 280 -60.40 -28.78 27.33
CA ALA A 280 -60.28 -27.31 27.31
C ALA A 280 -58.81 -26.84 27.21
N ALA A 281 -57.89 -27.52 27.90
CA ALA A 281 -56.44 -27.27 27.77
C ALA A 281 -55.89 -27.59 26.37
N PHE A 282 -56.44 -28.56 25.66
CA PHE A 282 -56.05 -28.90 24.29
C PHE A 282 -56.60 -27.88 23.27
N SER A 283 -57.85 -27.43 23.46
CA SER A 283 -58.43 -26.29 22.74
C SER A 283 -57.54 -25.04 22.92
N ALA A 284 -57.19 -24.69 24.16
CA ALA A 284 -56.29 -23.57 24.46
C ALA A 284 -54.89 -23.72 23.81
N PHE A 285 -54.33 -24.93 23.76
CA PHE A 285 -53.06 -25.20 23.09
C PHE A 285 -53.13 -25.00 21.56
N LEU A 286 -54.17 -25.49 20.89
CA LEU A 286 -54.38 -25.25 19.46
C LEU A 286 -54.62 -23.75 19.18
N THR A 287 -55.42 -23.10 20.03
CA THR A 287 -55.72 -21.66 19.95
C THR A 287 -54.48 -20.79 20.15
N PHE A 288 -53.54 -21.16 21.03
CA PHE A 288 -52.24 -20.48 21.15
C PHE A 288 -51.53 -20.40 19.80
N TRP A 289 -51.34 -21.55 19.13
CA TRP A 289 -50.64 -21.60 17.85
C TRP A 289 -51.42 -20.94 16.71
N SER A 290 -52.75 -21.00 16.74
CA SER A 290 -53.60 -20.29 15.78
C SER A 290 -53.45 -18.77 15.92
N TYR A 291 -53.40 -18.23 17.15
CA TYR A 291 -53.10 -16.81 17.38
C TYR A 291 -51.67 -16.42 16.98
N VAL A 292 -50.67 -17.30 17.14
CA VAL A 292 -49.31 -17.07 16.63
C VAL A 292 -49.32 -16.90 15.09
N ILE A 293 -50.17 -17.66 14.38
CA ILE A 293 -50.36 -17.50 12.93
C ILE A 293 -51.09 -16.18 12.59
N ILE A 294 -52.19 -15.84 13.27
CA ILE A 294 -52.97 -14.61 12.98
C ILE A 294 -52.16 -13.34 13.27
N LEU A 295 -51.44 -13.33 14.39
CA LEU A 295 -50.65 -12.19 14.85
C LEU A 295 -49.23 -12.18 14.25
N ASN A 296 -48.94 -13.00 13.24
CA ASN A 296 -47.62 -13.02 12.59
C ASN A 296 -47.27 -11.67 11.91
N THR A 297 -48.28 -10.86 11.59
CA THR A 297 -48.18 -9.53 10.95
C THR A 297 -47.42 -8.51 11.80
N VAL A 298 -47.25 -8.76 13.09
CA VAL A 298 -46.42 -7.94 14.00
C VAL A 298 -44.93 -8.00 13.62
N VAL A 299 -44.50 -9.02 12.86
CA VAL A 299 -43.14 -9.13 12.31
C VAL A 299 -43.20 -8.90 10.79
N PRO A 300 -43.00 -7.66 10.32
CA PRO A 300 -43.17 -7.33 8.91
C PRO A 300 -42.10 -7.96 8.03
N ILE A 301 -42.50 -8.92 7.18
CA ILE A 301 -41.63 -9.53 6.14
C ILE A 301 -41.03 -8.46 5.23
N SER A 302 -41.81 -7.41 4.95
CA SER A 302 -41.42 -6.26 4.12
C SER A 302 -40.25 -5.45 4.67
N LEU A 303 -40.00 -5.42 5.99
CA LEU A 303 -38.90 -4.66 6.58
C LEU A 303 -37.54 -5.10 6.00
N TYR A 304 -37.33 -6.41 5.91
CA TYR A 304 -36.09 -7.00 5.41
C TYR A 304 -35.90 -6.71 3.91
N VAL A 305 -36.97 -6.83 3.12
CA VAL A 305 -36.93 -6.54 1.66
C VAL A 305 -36.65 -5.07 1.42
N SER A 306 -37.34 -4.17 2.12
CA SER A 306 -37.16 -2.72 1.99
C SER A 306 -35.74 -2.29 2.34
N VAL A 307 -35.14 -2.82 3.42
CA VAL A 307 -33.75 -2.51 3.78
C VAL A 307 -32.77 -2.97 2.70
N GLU A 308 -32.95 -4.16 2.12
CA GLU A 308 -32.07 -4.64 1.03
C GLU A 308 -32.24 -3.82 -0.26
N ILE A 309 -33.46 -3.39 -0.59
CA ILE A 309 -33.71 -2.51 -1.75
C ILE A 309 -33.11 -1.11 -1.53
N ILE A 310 -33.23 -0.54 -0.32
CA ILE A 310 -32.62 0.76 0.04
C ILE A 310 -31.09 0.66 -0.03
N ARG A 311 -30.50 -0.40 0.52
CA ARG A 311 -29.06 -0.69 0.44
C ARG A 311 -28.57 -0.74 -1.02
N LEU A 312 -29.28 -1.46 -1.89
CA LEU A 312 -28.98 -1.55 -3.33
C LEU A 312 -29.12 -0.18 -4.04
N GLY A 313 -30.19 0.56 -3.76
CA GLY A 313 -30.40 1.90 -4.33
C GLY A 313 -29.30 2.89 -3.92
N ASN A 314 -28.89 2.86 -2.66
CA ASN A 314 -27.77 3.67 -2.16
C ASN A 314 -26.43 3.30 -2.84
N SER A 315 -26.24 2.02 -3.19
CA SER A 315 -25.08 1.57 -3.97
C SER A 315 -25.03 2.25 -5.33
N PHE A 316 -26.14 2.22 -6.08
CA PHE A 316 -26.23 2.90 -7.38
C PHE A 316 -26.07 4.43 -7.27
N TYR A 317 -26.55 5.06 -6.19
CA TYR A 317 -26.30 6.49 -5.98
C TYR A 317 -24.83 6.84 -5.72
N ILE A 318 -24.05 5.94 -5.10
CA ILE A 318 -22.59 6.09 -4.98
C ILE A 318 -21.95 5.96 -6.38
N ASP A 319 -22.31 4.92 -7.12
CA ASP A 319 -21.75 4.63 -8.46
C ASP A 319 -22.07 5.73 -9.50
N TRP A 320 -23.19 6.45 -9.33
CA TRP A 320 -23.63 7.52 -10.24
C TRP A 320 -23.18 8.93 -9.82
N ASP A 321 -22.49 9.11 -8.68
CA ASP A 321 -22.08 10.45 -8.25
C ASP A 321 -20.88 10.97 -9.06
N ARG A 322 -21.14 12.01 -9.86
CA ARG A 322 -20.13 12.72 -10.65
C ARG A 322 -19.05 13.40 -9.79
N LYS A 323 -19.30 13.66 -8.50
CA LYS A 323 -18.28 14.21 -7.59
C LYS A 323 -17.27 13.16 -7.12
N MET A 324 -17.63 11.88 -7.16
CA MET A 324 -16.75 10.76 -6.80
C MET A 324 -16.14 10.09 -8.03
N TYR A 325 -16.19 10.74 -9.20
CA TYR A 325 -15.58 10.28 -10.44
C TYR A 325 -14.19 10.91 -10.65
N PHE A 326 -13.16 10.08 -10.79
CA PHE A 326 -11.79 10.53 -11.00
C PHE A 326 -11.42 10.59 -12.48
N SER A 327 -11.29 11.82 -13.00
CA SER A 327 -11.14 12.08 -14.44
C SER A 327 -9.81 11.62 -15.05
N ARG A 328 -8.68 11.67 -14.32
CA ARG A 328 -7.36 11.31 -14.90
C ARG A 328 -7.24 9.84 -15.29
N TYR A 329 -7.91 8.94 -14.56
CA TYR A 329 -7.92 7.50 -14.86
C TYR A 329 -9.27 6.98 -15.40
N ASN A 330 -10.27 7.87 -15.58
CA ASN A 330 -11.63 7.51 -16.01
C ASN A 330 -12.28 6.47 -15.07
N THR A 331 -12.13 6.67 -13.76
CA THR A 331 -12.56 5.72 -12.73
C THR A 331 -13.71 6.31 -11.90
N PRO A 332 -14.94 5.76 -11.96
CA PRO A 332 -16.00 6.11 -11.02
C PRO A 332 -15.75 5.49 -9.63
N ALA A 333 -16.48 5.95 -8.61
CA ALA A 333 -16.64 5.16 -7.39
C ALA A 333 -17.41 3.87 -7.72
N GLU A 334 -17.01 2.75 -7.09
CA GLU A 334 -17.67 1.45 -7.25
C GLU A 334 -18.01 0.85 -5.88
N ALA A 335 -19.29 0.84 -5.53
CA ALA A 335 -19.80 0.25 -4.29
C ALA A 335 -19.90 -1.29 -4.40
N ARG A 336 -18.75 -1.97 -4.40
CA ARG A 336 -18.60 -3.44 -4.57
C ARG A 336 -19.30 -4.30 -3.52
N THR A 337 -19.70 -3.74 -2.38
CA THR A 337 -20.44 -4.47 -1.34
C THR A 337 -21.66 -3.64 -0.92
N THR A 338 -22.77 -3.94 -1.57
CA THR A 338 -24.07 -3.28 -1.42
C THR A 338 -24.61 -3.25 0.02
N THR A 339 -24.14 -4.12 0.93
CA THR A 339 -24.67 -4.25 2.31
C THR A 339 -24.08 -3.28 3.33
N LEU A 340 -23.02 -2.53 3.01
CA LEU A 340 -22.25 -1.78 4.01
C LEU A 340 -22.45 -0.26 3.94
N ASN A 341 -23.38 0.20 3.11
CA ASN A 341 -23.55 1.62 2.78
C ASN A 341 -23.90 2.47 4.02
N GLU A 342 -24.67 1.93 4.97
CA GLU A 342 -24.97 2.61 6.25
C GLU A 342 -23.81 2.67 7.25
N GLU A 343 -22.83 1.77 7.16
CA GLU A 343 -21.69 1.73 8.09
C GLU A 343 -20.77 2.94 7.87
N LEU A 344 -20.77 3.50 6.64
CA LEU A 344 -20.05 4.73 6.31
C LEU A 344 -20.46 5.91 7.22
N GLY A 345 -21.74 5.97 7.63
CA GLY A 345 -22.24 6.98 8.57
C GLY A 345 -21.93 6.69 10.05
N GLN A 346 -21.28 5.56 10.36
CA GLN A 346 -20.94 5.13 11.72
C GLN A 346 -19.42 5.01 11.97
N ILE A 347 -18.59 5.30 10.95
CA ILE A 347 -17.13 5.24 11.07
C ILE A 347 -16.64 6.21 12.16
N LYS A 348 -15.85 5.68 13.11
CA LYS A 348 -15.12 6.47 14.12
C LYS A 348 -13.61 6.41 13.97
N TYR A 349 -13.11 5.41 13.24
CA TYR A 349 -11.70 5.16 13.03
C TYR A 349 -11.46 4.82 11.56
N ILE A 350 -10.53 5.53 10.93
CA ILE A 350 -10.04 5.22 9.58
C ILE A 350 -8.59 4.78 9.72
N PHE A 351 -8.30 3.58 9.25
CA PHE A 351 -6.93 3.09 9.08
C PHE A 351 -6.53 3.33 7.63
N SER A 352 -5.61 4.26 7.40
CA SER A 352 -5.12 4.60 6.06
C SER A 352 -3.72 4.02 5.86
N ASP A 353 -3.44 3.53 4.66
CA ASP A 353 -2.06 3.38 4.20
C ASP A 353 -1.47 4.79 3.95
N LYS A 354 -0.14 4.91 3.95
CA LYS A 354 0.59 6.11 3.52
C LYS A 354 0.78 6.10 2.00
N THR A 355 1.47 5.09 1.50
CA THR A 355 2.00 5.09 0.13
C THR A 355 0.89 4.80 -0.87
N GLY A 356 0.75 5.65 -1.89
CA GLY A 356 -0.30 5.53 -2.90
C GLY A 356 -1.73 5.88 -2.44
N THR A 357 -1.97 5.99 -1.13
CA THR A 357 -3.26 6.41 -0.55
C THR A 357 -3.24 7.86 -0.08
N LEU A 358 -2.26 8.26 0.75
CA LEU A 358 -2.05 9.66 1.12
C LEU A 358 -1.10 10.36 0.15
N THR A 359 -0.09 9.67 -0.36
CA THR A 359 0.90 10.22 -1.32
C THR A 359 0.62 9.78 -2.75
N GLN A 360 1.06 10.57 -3.72
CA GLN A 360 1.04 10.26 -5.15
C GLN A 360 2.20 9.33 -5.56
N ASN A 361 3.13 9.02 -4.64
CA ASN A 361 4.43 8.40 -4.90
C ASN A 361 5.24 9.16 -5.97
N VAL A 362 5.17 10.50 -5.93
CA VAL A 362 5.91 11.40 -6.82
C VAL A 362 6.73 12.34 -5.95
N MET A 363 8.04 12.18 -5.99
CA MET A 363 8.98 13.05 -5.29
C MET A 363 9.28 14.27 -6.15
N THR A 364 9.19 15.47 -5.57
CA THR A 364 9.50 16.73 -6.26
C THR A 364 10.47 17.56 -5.44
N PHE A 365 11.56 18.00 -6.07
CA PHE A 365 12.45 19.00 -5.47
C PHE A 365 11.67 20.29 -5.25
N ASN A 366 11.63 20.77 -4.00
CA ASN A 366 10.80 21.91 -3.60
C ASN A 366 11.67 23.11 -3.17
N LYS A 367 12.66 22.91 -2.28
CA LYS A 367 13.54 23.98 -1.79
C LYS A 367 15.01 23.54 -1.70
N CYS A 368 15.90 24.51 -1.51
CA CYS A 368 17.28 24.27 -1.11
C CYS A 368 17.89 25.43 -0.33
N SER A 369 18.81 25.12 0.58
CA SER A 369 19.76 26.09 1.16
C SER A 369 21.08 25.95 0.41
N ILE A 370 21.63 27.02 -0.15
CA ILE A 370 22.96 27.02 -0.81
C ILE A 370 23.77 28.17 -0.23
N ASN A 371 24.98 27.88 0.27
CA ASN A 371 25.89 28.85 0.87
C ASN A 371 25.20 29.84 1.87
N GLY A 372 24.29 29.31 2.70
CA GLY A 372 23.61 30.08 3.74
C GLY A 372 22.44 30.93 3.25
N LYS A 373 21.96 30.74 2.01
CA LYS A 373 20.76 31.35 1.47
C LYS A 373 19.72 30.29 1.12
N SER A 374 18.51 30.44 1.66
CA SER A 374 17.34 29.63 1.30
C SER A 374 16.77 30.06 -0.06
N TYR A 375 16.30 29.08 -0.84
CA TYR A 375 15.71 29.22 -2.16
C TYR A 375 14.49 28.29 -2.28
N GLY A 376 13.49 28.71 -3.06
CA GLY A 376 12.23 27.98 -3.30
C GLY A 376 10.99 28.71 -2.78
N ASP A 377 11.16 29.59 -1.78
CA ASP A 377 10.09 30.46 -1.29
C ASP A 377 10.02 31.78 -2.04
N VAL A 378 8.78 32.26 -2.27
CA VAL A 378 8.51 33.52 -2.95
C VAL A 378 7.95 34.51 -1.94
N TYR A 379 8.63 35.65 -1.80
CA TYR A 379 8.24 36.73 -0.90
C TYR A 379 7.66 37.91 -1.69
N ASP A 380 6.64 38.54 -1.13
CA ASP A 380 6.06 39.78 -1.62
C ASP A 380 6.98 40.99 -1.36
N TYR A 381 6.70 42.14 -1.97
CA TYR A 381 7.44 43.39 -1.73
C TYR A 381 7.38 43.88 -0.26
N THR A 382 6.46 43.32 0.53
CA THR A 382 6.33 43.54 1.98
C THR A 382 7.19 42.59 2.83
N GLY A 383 7.85 41.60 2.23
CA GLY A 383 8.58 40.53 2.94
C GLY A 383 7.71 39.39 3.46
N GLN A 384 6.41 39.37 3.17
CA GLN A 384 5.53 38.24 3.50
C GLN A 384 5.65 37.11 2.47
N ARG A 385 5.68 35.86 2.93
CA ARG A 385 5.69 34.66 2.07
C ARG A 385 4.35 34.53 1.34
N LEU A 386 4.41 34.34 0.02
CA LEU A 386 3.23 34.17 -0.83
C LEU A 386 2.85 32.69 -0.94
N GLU A 387 1.54 32.40 -0.94
CA GLU A 387 1.04 31.07 -1.30
C GLU A 387 1.36 30.77 -2.77
N ILE A 388 2.07 29.68 -3.02
CA ILE A 388 2.57 29.23 -4.33
C ILE A 388 1.45 29.19 -5.39
N THR A 389 0.20 28.89 -4.99
CA THR A 389 -1.02 28.90 -5.82
C THR A 389 -1.32 30.22 -6.54
N LYS A 390 -0.66 31.33 -6.17
CA LYS A 390 -0.82 32.66 -6.77
C LYS A 390 0.40 33.12 -7.59
N VAL A 391 1.46 32.31 -7.67
CA VAL A 391 2.74 32.70 -8.29
C VAL A 391 2.95 31.93 -9.60
N ASN A 392 3.45 32.63 -10.62
CA ASN A 392 3.82 32.01 -11.90
C ASN A 392 4.99 31.02 -11.71
N THR A 393 5.06 30.00 -12.56
CA THR A 393 6.23 29.11 -12.63
C THR A 393 7.40 29.79 -13.34
N VAL A 394 8.62 29.46 -12.95
CA VAL A 394 9.85 29.96 -13.58
C VAL A 394 9.99 29.42 -15.01
N ASP A 395 10.47 30.27 -15.91
CA ASP A 395 10.74 29.91 -17.30
C ASP A 395 12.12 29.25 -17.46
N PHE A 396 12.10 27.96 -17.81
CA PHE A 396 13.28 27.14 -18.10
C PHE A 396 13.68 27.13 -19.59
N SER A 397 13.08 27.97 -20.45
CA SER A 397 13.37 28.02 -21.90
C SER A 397 14.83 28.30 -22.29
N PHE A 398 15.68 28.70 -21.33
CA PHE A 398 17.13 28.81 -21.54
C PHE A 398 17.82 27.44 -21.71
N ASN A 399 17.16 26.36 -21.28
CA ASN A 399 17.66 24.99 -21.30
C ASN A 399 16.76 24.12 -22.21
N PRO A 400 17.22 23.75 -23.43
CA PRO A 400 16.41 22.97 -24.37
C PRO A 400 16.15 21.53 -23.91
N LEU A 401 16.86 21.07 -22.88
CA LEU A 401 16.73 19.73 -22.30
C LEU A 401 15.91 19.72 -21.01
N ALA A 402 15.32 20.85 -20.57
CA ALA A 402 14.45 20.91 -19.40
C ALA A 402 13.29 19.90 -19.47
N ASP A 403 12.80 19.42 -18.32
CA ASP A 403 11.61 18.57 -18.25
C ASP A 403 10.35 19.46 -18.23
N PRO A 404 9.44 19.37 -19.21
CA PRO A 404 8.21 20.17 -19.26
C PRO A 404 7.25 19.97 -18.06
N ARG A 405 7.47 18.94 -17.23
CA ARG A 405 6.68 18.65 -16.04
C ARG A 405 7.25 19.24 -14.75
N PHE A 406 8.50 19.70 -14.78
CA PHE A 406 9.14 20.31 -13.62
C PHE A 406 8.54 21.69 -13.37
N MET A 407 8.16 21.95 -12.12
CA MET A 407 7.60 23.22 -11.68
C MET A 407 8.45 23.74 -10.52
N PHE A 408 8.88 24.99 -10.66
CA PHE A 408 9.61 25.73 -9.64
C PHE A 408 9.16 27.18 -9.69
N HIS A 409 9.23 27.90 -8.56
CA HIS A 409 8.59 29.22 -8.40
C HIS A 409 9.57 30.34 -8.05
N ASP A 410 10.72 30.03 -7.47
CA ASP A 410 11.72 31.03 -7.10
C ASP A 410 12.63 31.39 -8.29
N HIS A 411 12.44 32.61 -8.81
CA HIS A 411 13.24 33.16 -9.90
C HIS A 411 14.70 33.45 -9.48
N ALA A 412 14.97 33.73 -8.21
CA ALA A 412 16.30 34.14 -7.74
C ALA A 412 17.33 33.02 -7.83
N LEU A 413 16.90 31.75 -7.74
CA LEU A 413 17.78 30.60 -7.96
C LEU A 413 18.20 30.47 -9.44
N VAL A 414 17.26 30.66 -10.37
CA VAL A 414 17.56 30.64 -11.81
C VAL A 414 18.43 31.83 -12.22
N GLU A 415 18.26 32.99 -11.59
CA GLU A 415 19.16 34.13 -11.77
C GLU A 415 20.57 33.82 -11.24
N ALA A 416 20.71 33.23 -10.05
CA ALA A 416 22.02 32.85 -9.50
C ALA A 416 22.76 31.81 -10.37
N VAL A 417 22.03 30.84 -10.94
CA VAL A 417 22.58 29.88 -11.92
C VAL A 417 23.06 30.58 -13.20
N LYS A 418 22.29 31.52 -13.73
CA LYS A 418 22.62 32.31 -14.94
C LYS A 418 23.75 33.32 -14.72
N LEU A 419 24.00 33.73 -13.48
CA LEU A 419 25.12 34.59 -13.07
C LEU A 419 26.42 33.81 -12.81
N GLU A 420 26.41 32.49 -13.01
CA GLU A 420 27.56 31.60 -12.80
C GLU A 420 28.13 31.66 -11.37
N ASP A 421 27.25 31.74 -10.36
CA ASP A 421 27.67 31.65 -8.96
C ASP A 421 28.37 30.29 -8.71
N PRO A 422 29.64 30.29 -8.27
CA PRO A 422 30.44 29.07 -8.18
C PRO A 422 29.91 28.07 -7.15
N GLU A 423 29.28 28.53 -6.07
CA GLU A 423 28.73 27.65 -5.03
C GLU A 423 27.42 27.01 -5.50
N VAL A 424 26.59 27.76 -6.23
CA VAL A 424 25.35 27.24 -6.86
C VAL A 424 25.68 26.25 -7.98
N HIS A 425 26.71 26.54 -8.78
CA HIS A 425 27.22 25.61 -9.79
C HIS A 425 27.81 24.34 -9.15
N ALA A 426 28.56 24.45 -8.05
CA ALA A 426 29.08 23.30 -7.32
C ALA A 426 27.96 22.45 -6.71
N PHE A 427 26.90 23.07 -6.19
CA PHE A 427 25.70 22.42 -5.66
C PHE A 427 24.99 21.58 -6.73
N PHE A 428 24.67 22.15 -7.89
CA PHE A 428 23.98 21.40 -8.96
C PHE A 428 24.88 20.39 -9.66
N ARG A 429 26.18 20.66 -9.80
CA ARG A 429 27.18 19.66 -10.24
C ARG A 429 27.23 18.45 -9.32
N LEU A 430 27.19 18.65 -8.00
CA LEU A 430 27.11 17.55 -7.03
C LEU A 430 25.84 16.72 -7.28
N LEU A 431 24.67 17.36 -7.42
CA LEU A 431 23.41 16.66 -7.70
C LEU A 431 23.39 15.91 -9.04
N ALA A 432 24.08 16.41 -10.06
CA ALA A 432 24.19 15.79 -11.39
C ALA A 432 25.30 14.71 -11.52
N LEU A 433 26.09 14.49 -10.47
CA LEU A 433 27.15 13.47 -10.45
C LEU A 433 26.90 12.41 -9.37
N CYS A 434 26.63 12.85 -8.13
CA CYS A 434 26.56 11.99 -6.94
C CYS A 434 25.18 11.32 -6.81
N HIS A 435 24.93 10.29 -7.62
CA HIS A 435 23.69 9.50 -7.64
C HIS A 435 23.91 8.11 -8.28
N THR A 436 22.93 7.21 -8.25
CA THR A 436 22.89 5.95 -9.03
C THR A 436 21.97 5.99 -10.26
N VAL A 437 21.19 7.07 -10.43
CA VAL A 437 20.26 7.28 -11.56
C VAL A 437 20.89 6.98 -12.92
N MET A 438 20.16 6.22 -13.75
CA MET A 438 20.45 5.92 -15.15
C MET A 438 19.61 6.79 -16.08
N ALA A 439 20.13 7.10 -17.27
CA ALA A 439 19.46 7.92 -18.27
C ALA A 439 19.16 7.12 -19.55
N GLU A 440 17.90 7.10 -19.96
CA GLU A 440 17.45 6.58 -21.26
C GLU A 440 17.08 7.74 -22.18
N GLU A 441 17.69 7.83 -23.36
CA GLU A 441 17.27 8.77 -24.41
C GLU A 441 16.52 8.01 -25.51
N LYS A 442 15.18 8.08 -25.48
CA LYS A 442 14.31 7.33 -26.42
C LYS A 442 14.18 8.02 -27.78
N LYS A 443 14.29 9.34 -27.77
CA LYS A 443 14.43 10.22 -28.93
C LYS A 443 15.37 11.34 -28.51
N GLU A 444 16.04 11.95 -29.49
CA GLU A 444 16.92 13.10 -29.28
C GLU A 444 16.17 14.22 -28.52
N GLY A 445 16.63 14.54 -27.30
CA GLY A 445 16.00 15.49 -26.38
C GLY A 445 14.96 14.92 -25.41
N GLU A 446 14.39 13.73 -25.65
CA GLU A 446 13.52 13.01 -24.72
C GLU A 446 14.33 12.12 -23.77
N LEU A 447 15.03 12.74 -22.82
CA LEU A 447 15.71 12.07 -21.71
C LEU A 447 14.70 11.60 -20.65
N PHE A 448 14.81 10.35 -20.22
CA PHE A 448 14.09 9.74 -19.11
C PHE A 448 15.07 9.26 -18.05
N TYR A 449 14.86 9.68 -16.80
CA TYR A 449 15.69 9.27 -15.67
C TYR A 449 15.06 8.11 -14.91
N GLN A 450 15.85 7.06 -14.71
CA GLN A 450 15.51 5.85 -13.99
C GLN A 450 16.35 5.78 -12.72
N ALA A 451 15.69 5.94 -11.57
CA ALA A 451 16.34 5.97 -10.27
C ALA A 451 15.96 4.75 -9.42
N GLN A 452 16.88 4.30 -8.56
CA GLN A 452 16.60 3.28 -7.53
C GLN A 452 15.71 3.87 -6.43
N SER A 453 16.08 5.04 -5.92
CA SER A 453 15.25 5.85 -5.02
C SER A 453 14.60 7.00 -5.78
N PRO A 454 13.28 7.26 -5.61
CA PRO A 454 12.63 8.38 -6.27
C PRO A 454 13.16 9.74 -5.79
N ASP A 455 13.74 9.79 -4.58
CA ASP A 455 14.41 10.98 -4.03
C ASP A 455 15.63 11.37 -4.90
N GLU A 456 16.43 10.40 -5.35
CA GLU A 456 17.50 10.67 -6.31
C GLU A 456 16.97 11.12 -7.67
N GLY A 457 15.89 10.49 -8.15
CA GLY A 457 15.25 10.88 -9.40
C GLY A 457 14.80 12.34 -9.38
N ALA A 458 14.23 12.81 -8.27
CA ALA A 458 13.84 14.20 -8.07
C ALA A 458 15.05 15.16 -8.08
N LEU A 459 16.15 14.79 -7.41
CA LEU A 459 17.38 15.60 -7.37
C LEU A 459 18.06 15.74 -8.75
N VAL A 460 18.22 14.65 -9.49
CA VAL A 460 18.83 14.67 -10.83
C VAL A 460 17.91 15.37 -11.83
N THR A 461 16.58 15.25 -11.67
CA THR A 461 15.61 16.04 -12.44
C THR A 461 15.70 17.53 -12.13
N ALA A 462 15.89 17.93 -10.86
CA ALA A 462 16.13 19.32 -10.52
C ALA A 462 17.41 19.85 -11.20
N ALA A 463 18.54 19.17 -11.00
CA ALA A 463 19.83 19.55 -11.60
C ALA A 463 19.73 19.69 -13.13
N ARG A 464 19.05 18.75 -13.80
CA ARG A 464 18.73 18.82 -15.23
C ARG A 464 18.04 20.12 -15.61
N ASN A 465 17.00 20.54 -14.87
CA ASN A 465 16.24 21.76 -15.20
C ASN A 465 17.07 23.03 -15.00
N PHE A 466 17.89 23.09 -13.94
CA PHE A 466 18.86 24.17 -13.70
C PHE A 466 20.12 24.10 -14.60
N GLY A 467 20.13 23.29 -15.67
CA GLY A 467 21.17 23.31 -16.70
C GLY A 467 22.35 22.36 -16.46
N PHE A 468 22.26 21.45 -15.49
CA PHE A 468 23.24 20.41 -15.19
C PHE A 468 22.64 19.04 -15.57
N VAL A 469 22.69 18.72 -16.86
CA VAL A 469 21.96 17.58 -17.44
C VAL A 469 22.83 16.34 -17.46
N PHE A 470 22.53 15.35 -16.62
CA PHE A 470 23.12 14.03 -16.69
C PHE A 470 22.74 13.33 -18.01
N ARG A 471 23.74 12.87 -18.78
CA ARG A 471 23.54 12.24 -20.10
C ARG A 471 23.72 10.74 -20.08
N SER A 472 24.86 10.27 -19.58
CA SER A 472 25.17 8.84 -19.53
C SER A 472 26.24 8.52 -18.48
N ARG A 473 26.31 7.24 -18.13
CA ARG A 473 27.33 6.69 -17.23
C ARG A 473 27.91 5.43 -17.84
N THR A 474 29.23 5.32 -17.80
CA THR A 474 29.98 4.09 -18.00
C THR A 474 30.62 3.68 -16.66
N PRO A 475 31.21 2.49 -16.51
CA PRO A 475 31.90 2.10 -15.28
C PRO A 475 33.02 3.06 -14.85
N ASP A 476 33.68 3.70 -15.82
CA ASP A 476 34.88 4.53 -15.60
C ASP A 476 34.62 6.04 -15.86
N SER A 477 33.43 6.44 -16.31
CA SER A 477 33.13 7.86 -16.59
C SER A 477 31.65 8.25 -16.49
N VAL A 478 31.41 9.53 -16.20
CA VAL A 478 30.08 10.16 -16.15
C VAL A 478 30.06 11.36 -17.08
N SER A 479 29.13 11.40 -18.03
CA SER A 479 28.95 12.50 -18.98
C SER A 479 27.76 13.35 -18.57
N ILE A 480 28.00 14.66 -18.42
CA ILE A 480 26.98 15.67 -18.11
C ILE A 480 27.09 16.85 -19.08
N VAL A 481 26.00 17.58 -19.28
CA VAL A 481 26.00 18.88 -19.95
C VAL A 481 25.85 19.97 -18.90
N GLU A 482 26.88 20.79 -18.71
CA GLU A 482 26.86 21.95 -17.80
C GLU A 482 26.62 23.22 -18.60
N MET A 483 25.47 23.88 -18.37
CA MET A 483 25.10 25.15 -19.02
C MET A 483 25.17 25.15 -20.57
N GLY A 484 25.06 23.97 -21.18
CA GLY A 484 25.16 23.76 -22.63
C GLY A 484 26.49 23.17 -23.12
N GLU A 485 27.52 23.11 -22.27
CA GLU A 485 28.80 22.46 -22.59
C GLU A 485 28.82 21.00 -22.13
N GLU A 486 29.17 20.06 -23.03
CA GLU A 486 29.34 18.66 -22.66
C GLU A 486 30.68 18.44 -21.94
N ARG A 487 30.62 17.84 -20.75
CA ARG A 487 31.77 17.57 -19.87
C ARG A 487 31.76 16.11 -19.41
N SER A 488 32.92 15.45 -19.51
CA SER A 488 33.10 14.07 -19.10
C SER A 488 34.00 14.00 -17.87
N TYR A 489 33.48 13.42 -16.79
CA TYR A 489 34.19 13.19 -15.53
C TYR A 489 34.69 11.75 -15.50
N GLU A 490 35.93 11.52 -15.04
CA GLU A 490 36.43 10.18 -14.75
C GLU A 490 35.80 9.71 -13.43
N LEU A 491 35.15 8.55 -13.43
CA LEU A 491 34.55 7.95 -12.24
C LEU A 491 35.56 7.02 -11.58
N LEU A 492 36.05 7.41 -10.41
CA LEU A 492 37.17 6.72 -9.75
C LEU A 492 36.72 5.75 -8.65
N ALA A 493 35.64 6.10 -7.94
CA ALA A 493 34.96 5.24 -6.97
C ALA A 493 33.52 5.73 -6.73
N ILE A 494 32.61 4.79 -6.46
CA ILE A 494 31.31 5.05 -5.83
C ILE A 494 31.33 4.39 -4.46
N LEU A 495 30.84 5.12 -3.45
CA LEU A 495 30.59 4.63 -2.11
C LEU A 495 29.07 4.61 -1.95
N ASP A 496 28.44 3.43 -2.14
CA ASP A 496 26.99 3.27 -2.22
C ASP A 496 26.23 3.51 -0.91
N PHE A 497 24.99 4.00 -1.02
CA PHE A 497 24.12 4.21 0.14
C PHE A 497 23.87 2.91 0.92
N ASN A 498 24.00 2.98 2.24
CA ASN A 498 23.62 1.90 3.16
C ASN A 498 22.85 2.51 4.33
N ASN A 499 21.77 1.84 4.77
CA ASN A 499 20.95 2.22 5.92
C ASN A 499 21.74 2.44 7.22
N VAL A 500 22.90 1.79 7.39
CA VAL A 500 23.81 2.01 8.53
C VAL A 500 24.53 3.37 8.43
N ARG A 501 25.08 3.72 7.26
CA ARG A 501 25.87 4.95 7.06
C ARG A 501 25.04 6.19 6.71
N LYS A 502 23.77 6.03 6.31
CA LYS A 502 22.79 7.07 5.90
C LYS A 502 23.33 8.16 4.94
N ARG A 503 24.30 7.83 4.08
CA ARG A 503 24.94 8.74 3.12
C ARG A 503 25.46 7.99 1.89
N MET A 504 25.68 8.71 0.81
CA MET A 504 26.30 8.24 -0.43
C MET A 504 27.42 9.21 -0.82
N SER A 505 28.54 8.69 -1.35
CA SER A 505 29.62 9.52 -1.88
C SER A 505 30.11 8.99 -3.22
N ILE A 506 30.68 9.88 -4.04
CA ILE A 506 31.42 9.53 -5.25
C ILE A 506 32.76 10.23 -5.25
N ILE A 507 33.73 9.66 -5.96
CA ILE A 507 35.03 10.27 -6.21
C ILE A 507 35.23 10.36 -7.72
N VAL A 508 35.44 11.58 -8.22
CA VAL A 508 35.58 11.88 -9.64
C VAL A 508 36.80 12.74 -9.93
N ARG A 509 37.36 12.57 -11.12
CA ARG A 509 38.29 13.54 -11.71
C ARG A 509 37.53 14.45 -12.68
N SER A 510 37.68 15.76 -12.52
CA SER A 510 37.11 16.75 -13.43
C SER A 510 37.90 16.81 -14.76
N PRO A 511 37.31 17.40 -15.83
CA PRO A 511 38.02 17.63 -17.09
C PRO A 511 39.32 18.45 -16.94
N GLU A 512 39.38 19.32 -15.94
CA GLU A 512 40.56 20.13 -15.58
C GLU A 512 41.60 19.35 -14.74
N GLY A 513 41.38 18.05 -14.51
CA GLY A 513 42.28 17.16 -13.78
C GLY A 513 42.15 17.18 -12.27
N LYS A 514 41.21 17.96 -11.69
CA LYS A 514 41.02 18.06 -10.24
C LYS A 514 40.29 16.83 -9.70
N LEU A 515 40.74 16.32 -8.56
CA LEU A 515 40.16 15.14 -7.92
C LEU A 515 39.24 15.59 -6.76
N CYS A 516 37.95 15.29 -6.89
CA CYS A 516 36.91 15.76 -5.97
C CYS A 516 36.10 14.57 -5.43
N LEU A 517 35.90 14.54 -4.12
CA LEU A 517 34.88 13.73 -3.46
C LEU A 517 33.62 14.57 -3.30
N TYR A 518 32.49 14.00 -3.68
CA TYR A 518 31.15 14.55 -3.49
C TYR A 518 30.36 13.63 -2.57
N CYS A 519 29.62 14.20 -1.61
CA CYS A 519 28.92 13.46 -0.57
C CYS A 519 27.52 14.05 -0.35
N LYS A 520 26.51 13.19 -0.18
CA LYS A 520 25.14 13.56 0.20
C LYS A 520 24.59 12.60 1.25
N GLY A 521 23.82 13.08 2.20
CA GLY A 521 23.24 12.22 3.24
C GLY A 521 22.40 12.96 4.25
N ALA A 522 22.03 12.26 5.32
CA ALA A 522 21.36 12.86 6.48
C ALA A 522 22.24 13.97 7.09
N ASP A 523 21.63 15.08 7.44
CA ASP A 523 22.25 16.27 8.04
C ASP A 523 23.15 15.94 9.24
N THR A 524 22.61 15.23 10.22
CA THR A 524 23.32 14.74 11.43
C THR A 524 24.62 14.00 11.09
N ILE A 525 24.60 13.13 10.08
CA ILE A 525 25.75 12.31 9.68
C ILE A 525 26.79 13.11 8.89
N ILE A 526 26.34 14.03 8.02
CA ILE A 526 27.24 14.91 7.26
C ILE A 526 27.92 15.91 8.21
N TYR A 527 27.19 16.48 9.17
CA TYR A 527 27.69 17.50 10.10
C TYR A 527 28.82 17.00 11.00
N GLU A 528 28.75 15.74 11.47
CA GLU A 528 29.85 15.08 12.20
C GLU A 528 31.17 15.00 11.40
N ARG A 529 31.09 15.10 10.08
CA ARG A 529 32.19 14.91 9.12
C ARG A 529 32.64 16.22 8.45
N LEU A 530 32.02 17.35 8.78
CA LEU A 530 32.40 18.66 8.26
C LEU A 530 33.70 19.18 8.90
N HIS A 531 34.50 19.89 8.10
CA HIS A 531 35.64 20.64 8.59
C HIS A 531 35.19 21.86 9.43
N GLN A 532 35.93 22.19 10.48
CA GLN A 532 35.57 23.20 11.48
C GLN A 532 35.30 24.61 10.91
N SER A 533 35.87 24.93 9.73
CA SER A 533 35.60 26.18 9.01
C SER A 533 34.13 26.38 8.63
N CYS A 534 33.36 25.29 8.49
CA CYS A 534 31.96 25.34 8.08
C CYS A 534 30.98 25.70 9.21
N SER A 535 31.43 25.80 10.47
CA SER A 535 30.59 26.07 11.66
C SER A 535 29.52 27.14 11.45
N LYS A 536 29.89 28.36 11.01
CA LYS A 536 28.93 29.45 10.76
C LYS A 536 27.88 29.14 9.68
N LEU A 537 28.28 28.40 8.64
CA LEU A 537 27.39 28.01 7.53
C LEU A 537 26.48 26.85 7.95
N MET A 538 26.99 25.96 8.81
CA MET A 538 26.24 24.87 9.44
C MET A 538 25.12 25.43 10.32
N ASP A 539 25.39 26.44 11.16
CA ASP A 539 24.36 27.08 11.99
C ASP A 539 23.18 27.59 11.14
N VAL A 540 23.46 28.43 10.13
CA VAL A 540 22.43 28.99 9.22
C VAL A 540 21.72 27.90 8.41
N THR A 541 22.46 26.89 7.93
CA THR A 541 21.84 25.78 7.18
C THR A 541 20.97 24.90 8.08
N THR A 542 21.28 24.81 9.38
CA THR A 542 20.45 24.11 10.37
C THR A 542 19.12 24.82 10.61
N GLU A 543 19.11 26.16 10.65
CA GLU A 543 17.87 26.93 10.72
C GLU A 543 16.96 26.65 9.50
N HIS A 544 17.51 26.67 8.28
CA HIS A 544 16.76 26.32 7.07
C HIS A 544 16.29 24.86 7.05
N LEU A 545 17.13 23.90 7.49
CA LEU A 545 16.76 22.49 7.58
C LEU A 545 15.58 22.26 8.53
N ASN A 546 15.55 22.95 9.67
CA ASN A 546 14.45 22.88 10.62
C ASN A 546 13.14 23.47 10.04
N GLU A 547 13.23 24.58 9.29
CA GLU A 547 12.07 25.15 8.57
C GLU A 547 11.54 24.15 7.52
N PHE A 548 12.43 23.53 6.72
CA PHE A 548 12.05 22.54 5.72
C PHE A 548 11.41 21.29 6.34
N ALA A 549 11.95 20.81 7.46
CA ALA A 549 11.41 19.68 8.22
C ALA A 549 10.03 20.02 8.85
N GLY A 550 9.82 21.25 9.31
CA GLY A 550 8.53 21.73 9.82
C GLY A 550 7.43 21.72 8.75
N GLU A 551 7.78 21.92 7.48
CA GLU A 551 6.87 21.76 6.33
C GLU A 551 6.66 20.30 5.90
N GLY A 552 7.34 19.35 6.55
CA GLY A 552 7.33 17.92 6.23
C GLY A 552 8.14 17.55 4.98
N LEU A 553 9.07 18.42 4.55
CA LEU A 553 9.98 18.11 3.44
C LEU A 553 11.08 17.16 3.90
N ARG A 554 11.46 16.21 3.04
CA ARG A 554 12.63 15.33 3.26
C ARG A 554 13.90 16.12 2.97
N THR A 555 14.79 16.21 3.94
CA THR A 555 16.03 16.99 3.82
C THR A 555 17.26 16.10 3.62
N LEU A 556 18.24 16.62 2.86
CA LEU A 556 19.58 16.03 2.74
C LEU A 556 20.62 17.14 2.75
N ALA A 557 21.72 16.93 3.47
CA ALA A 557 22.89 17.81 3.43
C ALA A 557 23.85 17.39 2.31
N LEU A 558 24.46 18.37 1.66
CA LEU A 558 25.40 18.18 0.55
C LEU A 558 26.78 18.76 0.90
N ALA A 559 27.82 17.96 0.73
CA ALA A 559 29.19 18.36 1.03
C ALA A 559 30.19 17.84 -0.01
N TYR A 560 31.35 18.48 -0.10
CA TYR A 560 32.43 18.09 -1.02
C TYR A 560 33.81 18.23 -0.38
N LYS A 561 34.80 17.61 -0.99
CA LYS A 561 36.21 17.71 -0.58
C LYS A 561 37.11 17.56 -1.78
N ASN A 562 38.05 18.48 -1.96
CA ASN A 562 39.15 18.29 -2.91
C ASN A 562 40.16 17.32 -2.29
N LEU A 563 40.63 16.35 -3.08
CA LEU A 563 41.54 15.30 -2.62
C LEU A 563 42.90 15.41 -3.32
N ASP A 564 43.98 15.16 -2.57
CA ASP A 564 45.32 15.08 -3.13
C ASP A 564 45.53 13.75 -3.87
N GLU A 565 46.15 13.78 -5.05
CA GLU A 565 46.34 12.58 -5.88
C GLU A 565 47.19 11.52 -5.19
N GLU A 566 48.23 11.90 -4.45
CA GLU A 566 49.11 10.96 -3.75
C GLU A 566 48.36 10.22 -2.64
N TYR A 567 47.56 10.93 -1.85
CA TYR A 567 46.69 10.34 -0.83
C TYR A 567 45.63 9.43 -1.46
N PHE A 568 44.96 9.88 -2.54
CA PHE A 568 43.94 9.08 -3.21
C PHE A 568 44.51 7.78 -3.82
N ASN A 569 45.71 7.81 -4.41
CA ASN A 569 46.35 6.61 -4.94
C ASN A 569 46.69 5.59 -3.84
N GLN A 570 47.17 6.05 -2.67
CA GLN A 570 47.39 5.19 -1.51
C GLN A 570 46.08 4.62 -0.94
N TRP A 571 45.02 5.44 -0.89
CA TRP A 571 43.69 4.99 -0.48
C TRP A 571 43.10 3.97 -1.46
N LYS A 572 43.22 4.19 -2.78
CA LYS A 572 42.75 3.29 -3.83
C LYS A 572 43.45 1.92 -3.77
N GLN A 573 44.73 1.87 -3.43
CA GLN A 573 45.43 0.61 -3.20
C GLN A 573 44.84 -0.14 -2.00
N ARG A 574 44.66 0.53 -0.84
CA ARG A 574 44.07 -0.09 0.37
C ARG A 574 42.61 -0.52 0.16
N HIS A 575 41.84 0.26 -0.61
CA HIS A 575 40.47 -0.10 -1.00
C HIS A 575 40.46 -1.36 -1.87
N HIS A 576 41.35 -1.47 -2.84
CA HIS A 576 41.50 -2.68 -3.63
C HIS A 576 41.88 -3.89 -2.77
N GLU A 577 42.88 -3.75 -1.88
CA GLU A 577 43.29 -4.80 -0.94
C GLU A 577 42.10 -5.27 -0.07
N ALA A 578 41.39 -4.35 0.59
CA ALA A 578 40.19 -4.65 1.39
C ALA A 578 39.06 -5.28 0.56
N SER A 579 38.87 -4.87 -0.69
CA SER A 579 37.85 -5.44 -1.59
C SER A 579 38.12 -6.89 -2.02
N THR A 580 39.34 -7.40 -1.80
CA THR A 580 39.76 -8.76 -2.18
C THR A 580 39.83 -9.75 -1.01
N GLU A 581 39.61 -9.29 0.23
CA GLU A 581 39.60 -10.17 1.39
C GLU A 581 38.27 -10.92 1.55
N LEU A 582 38.34 -12.18 2.03
CA LEU A 582 37.19 -13.07 2.15
C LEU A 582 36.44 -12.94 3.49
N ASP A 583 37.12 -12.50 4.55
CA ASP A 583 36.57 -12.36 5.91
C ASP A 583 36.54 -10.87 6.31
N ASN A 584 35.42 -10.40 6.86
CA ASN A 584 35.18 -9.03 7.32
C ASN A 584 35.36 -7.91 6.26
N GLN A 585 35.16 -8.23 4.98
CA GLN A 585 35.24 -7.28 3.85
C GLN A 585 34.43 -5.98 4.10
N GLU A 586 33.15 -6.10 4.46
CA GLU A 586 32.24 -4.96 4.68
C GLU A 586 32.79 -3.99 5.75
N SER A 587 33.16 -4.50 6.92
CA SER A 587 33.66 -3.70 8.03
C SER A 587 34.94 -2.93 7.69
N LYS A 588 35.83 -3.51 6.89
CA LYS A 588 37.08 -2.85 6.45
C LYS A 588 36.84 -1.80 5.37
N LEU A 589 35.90 -2.06 4.46
CA LEU A 589 35.47 -1.07 3.48
C LEU A 589 34.80 0.13 4.16
N ASP A 590 33.92 -0.11 5.15
CA ASP A 590 33.31 0.94 5.95
C ASP A 590 34.34 1.79 6.70
N GLU A 591 35.36 1.21 7.33
CA GLU A 591 36.47 1.95 7.95
C GLU A 591 37.23 2.84 6.94
N LEU A 592 37.48 2.35 5.72
CA LEU A 592 38.12 3.12 4.65
C LEU A 592 37.23 4.23 4.10
N TYR A 593 35.91 4.02 4.05
CA TYR A 593 34.92 5.03 3.68
C TYR A 593 34.84 6.13 4.75
N GLU A 594 34.78 5.76 6.03
CA GLU A 594 34.84 6.68 7.18
C GLU A 594 36.13 7.52 7.22
N GLU A 595 37.26 7.01 6.72
CA GLU A 595 38.52 7.75 6.67
C GLU A 595 38.48 8.88 5.63
N ILE A 596 38.12 8.56 4.39
CA ILE A 596 38.22 9.52 3.27
C ILE A 596 37.15 10.63 3.35
N GLU A 597 35.99 10.31 3.93
CA GLU A 597 34.83 11.19 4.11
C GLU A 597 34.94 12.17 5.29
N LYS A 598 36.09 12.32 5.95
CA LYS A 598 36.32 13.34 6.99
C LYS A 598 36.72 14.69 6.40
N ASP A 599 36.53 15.76 7.17
CA ASP A 599 36.90 17.14 6.81
C ASP A 599 36.27 17.64 5.50
N LEU A 600 34.96 17.37 5.33
CA LEU A 600 34.19 17.83 4.19
C LEU A 600 33.83 19.33 4.31
N LEU A 601 33.63 20.00 3.17
CA LEU A 601 33.11 21.35 3.08
C LEU A 601 31.62 21.32 2.74
N LEU A 602 30.79 21.97 3.55
CA LEU A 602 29.34 22.08 3.35
C LEU A 602 29.04 23.02 2.17
N LEU A 603 28.25 22.55 1.19
CA LEU A 603 27.68 23.39 0.13
C LEU A 603 26.29 23.92 0.51
N GLY A 604 25.51 23.08 1.21
CA GLY A 604 24.15 23.40 1.58
C GLY A 604 23.28 22.17 1.81
N ALA A 605 21.99 22.31 1.58
CA ALA A 605 20.99 21.26 1.76
C ALA A 605 19.87 21.32 0.71
N THR A 606 19.26 20.17 0.41
CA THR A 606 18.09 20.02 -0.45
C THR A 606 16.85 19.68 0.36
N ALA A 607 15.67 20.09 -0.11
CA ALA A 607 14.39 19.68 0.44
C ALA A 607 13.48 19.12 -0.66
N ILE A 608 13.03 17.87 -0.48
CA ILE A 608 12.21 17.10 -1.42
C ILE A 608 10.82 16.88 -0.80
N GLU A 609 9.78 17.14 -1.56
CA GLU A 609 8.39 16.88 -1.18
C GLU A 609 7.94 15.50 -1.68
N ASP A 610 7.40 14.67 -0.78
CA ASP A 610 6.66 13.44 -1.13
C ASP A 610 5.19 13.82 -1.34
N LYS A 611 4.85 14.12 -2.61
CA LYS A 611 3.64 14.86 -2.93
C LYS A 611 2.36 14.15 -2.48
N LEU A 612 1.53 14.83 -1.69
CA LEU A 612 0.23 14.32 -1.26
C LEU A 612 -0.79 14.22 -2.41
N GLN A 613 -1.75 13.30 -2.32
CA GLN A 613 -2.90 13.25 -3.22
C GLN A 613 -3.72 14.54 -3.12
N ASP A 614 -4.29 14.97 -4.24
CA ASP A 614 -4.99 16.25 -4.35
C ASP A 614 -6.17 16.31 -3.33
N GLY A 615 -6.12 17.26 -2.39
CA GLY A 615 -7.17 17.46 -1.38
C GLY A 615 -7.02 16.67 -0.06
N VAL A 616 -5.92 15.92 0.14
CA VAL A 616 -5.71 15.13 1.37
C VAL A 616 -5.74 15.95 2.66
N PRO A 617 -4.98 17.06 2.83
CA PRO A 617 -4.98 17.82 4.08
C PRO A 617 -6.38 18.35 4.45
N GLN A 618 -7.14 18.84 3.45
CA GLN A 618 -8.51 19.33 3.64
C GLN A 618 -9.47 18.19 4.01
N THR A 619 -9.26 17.00 3.44
CA THR A 619 -10.06 15.81 3.74
C THR A 619 -9.81 15.32 5.16
N ILE A 620 -8.55 15.24 5.60
CA ILE A 620 -8.17 14.88 6.96
C ILE A 620 -8.74 15.90 7.97
N GLU A 621 -8.66 17.19 7.67
CA GLU A 621 -9.23 18.25 8.52
C GLU A 621 -10.76 18.12 8.65
N GLN A 622 -11.48 17.83 7.55
CA GLN A 622 -12.93 17.61 7.57
C GLN A 622 -13.33 16.35 8.34
N LEU A 623 -12.61 15.24 8.16
CA LEU A 623 -12.81 14.00 8.92
C LEU A 623 -12.53 14.19 10.42
N SER A 624 -11.48 14.95 10.76
CA SER A 624 -11.19 15.34 12.14
C SER A 624 -12.29 16.22 12.73
N LYS A 625 -12.84 17.18 11.98
CA LYS A 625 -14.02 17.99 12.39
C LYS A 625 -15.27 17.14 12.60
N ALA A 626 -15.41 16.03 11.87
CA ALA A 626 -16.45 15.02 12.07
C ALA A 626 -16.17 14.06 13.25
N ASN A 627 -15.11 14.27 14.04
CA ASN A 627 -14.67 13.42 15.15
C ASN A 627 -14.30 11.99 14.71
N ILE A 628 -13.80 11.83 13.48
CA ILE A 628 -13.27 10.58 12.96
C ILE A 628 -11.76 10.57 13.20
N LYS A 629 -11.27 9.52 13.86
CA LYS A 629 -9.85 9.37 14.22
C LYS A 629 -9.12 8.64 13.10
N ILE A 630 -8.12 9.29 12.50
CA ILE A 630 -7.32 8.71 11.42
C ILE A 630 -6.04 8.13 12.01
N TRP A 631 -5.71 6.90 11.60
CA TRP A 631 -4.53 6.16 11.99
C TRP A 631 -3.79 5.80 10.70
N VAL A 632 -2.56 6.28 10.53
CA VAL A 632 -1.72 5.91 9.39
C VAL A 632 -0.96 4.64 9.74
N LEU A 633 -1.14 3.60 8.93
CA LEU A 633 -0.43 2.34 9.01
C LEU A 633 0.55 2.29 7.84
N THR A 634 1.85 2.30 8.12
CA THR A 634 2.90 2.37 7.09
C THR A 634 4.00 1.36 7.41
N GLY A 635 4.58 0.77 6.36
CA GLY A 635 5.81 -0.02 6.44
C GLY A 635 7.08 0.79 6.19
N ASP A 636 6.94 2.10 5.95
CA ASP A 636 8.04 3.03 5.68
C ASP A 636 8.72 3.50 7.00
N LYS A 637 9.87 4.17 6.87
CA LYS A 637 10.69 4.68 7.97
C LYS A 637 9.93 5.73 8.81
N GLN A 638 10.18 5.75 10.11
CA GLN A 638 9.51 6.65 11.08
C GLN A 638 9.62 8.13 10.67
N GLU A 639 10.83 8.59 10.34
CA GLU A 639 11.13 9.96 9.87
C GLU A 639 10.21 10.38 8.70
N THR A 640 9.97 9.46 7.76
CA THR A 640 9.07 9.70 6.61
C THR A 640 7.58 9.67 7.00
N ALA A 641 7.19 8.85 7.96
CA ALA A 641 5.83 8.79 8.48
C ALA A 641 5.45 10.07 9.23
N GLU A 642 6.37 10.61 10.02
CA GLU A 642 6.22 11.87 10.75
C GLU A 642 6.09 13.05 9.78
N ASN A 643 7.00 13.17 8.81
CA ASN A 643 6.95 14.20 7.77
C ASN A 643 5.60 14.23 7.03
N ILE A 644 5.11 13.07 6.54
CA ILE A 644 3.78 12.99 5.92
C ILE A 644 2.67 13.33 6.92
N GLY A 645 2.82 12.95 8.19
CA GLY A 645 1.92 13.32 9.28
C GLY A 645 1.74 14.83 9.43
N TYR A 646 2.83 15.60 9.36
CA TYR A 646 2.80 17.06 9.35
C TYR A 646 2.22 17.61 8.04
N SER A 647 2.73 17.21 6.87
CA SER A 647 2.24 17.73 5.57
C SER A 647 0.74 17.50 5.35
N CYS A 648 0.18 16.43 5.93
CA CYS A 648 -1.25 16.11 5.82
C CYS A 648 -2.13 16.71 6.94
N ASN A 649 -1.56 17.55 7.83
CA ASN A 649 -2.19 18.16 9.00
C ASN A 649 -2.81 17.16 10.00
N LEU A 650 -2.29 15.92 10.02
CA LEU A 650 -2.65 14.90 11.03
C LEU A 650 -1.90 15.18 12.34
N LEU A 651 -0.62 15.52 12.23
CA LEU A 651 0.18 16.13 13.29
C LEU A 651 0.09 17.65 13.13
N ARG A 652 0.06 18.38 14.24
CA ARG A 652 0.07 19.86 14.28
C ARG A 652 1.13 20.31 15.27
N GLU A 653 1.69 21.49 15.05
CA GLU A 653 2.67 22.09 15.98
C GLU A 653 2.11 22.25 17.41
N GLU A 654 0.79 22.46 17.55
CA GLU A 654 0.08 22.53 18.83
C GLU A 654 0.04 21.19 19.60
N MET A 655 0.33 20.06 18.94
CA MET A 655 0.35 18.72 19.55
C MET A 655 1.71 18.46 20.22
N ASN A 656 1.96 19.15 21.34
CA ASN A 656 3.26 19.18 22.02
C ASN A 656 3.80 17.81 22.49
N ASP A 657 2.96 16.78 22.65
CA ASP A 657 3.33 15.48 23.20
C ASP A 657 3.24 14.35 22.14
N VAL A 658 4.30 14.15 21.37
CA VAL A 658 4.45 12.96 20.50
C VAL A 658 4.95 11.78 21.33
N PHE A 659 4.07 10.79 21.55
CA PHE A 659 4.42 9.58 22.31
C PHE A 659 4.99 8.49 21.40
N ILE A 660 6.32 8.43 21.29
CA ILE A 660 7.03 7.33 20.64
C ILE A 660 6.97 6.08 21.52
N VAL A 661 6.69 4.93 20.92
CA VAL A 661 6.69 3.60 21.57
C VAL A 661 7.56 2.66 20.75
N SER A 662 8.62 2.15 21.36
CA SER A 662 9.65 1.33 20.72
C SER A 662 10.03 0.15 21.62
N GLY A 663 10.27 -1.03 21.06
CA GLY A 663 10.69 -2.16 21.88
C GLY A 663 11.11 -3.37 21.08
N ASN A 664 12.19 -4.02 21.54
CA ASN A 664 12.77 -5.19 20.89
C ASN A 664 12.07 -6.50 21.31
N SER A 665 11.27 -6.47 22.38
CA SER A 665 10.41 -7.58 22.80
C SER A 665 8.95 -7.17 23.01
N PRO A 666 7.98 -8.10 22.92
CA PRO A 666 6.57 -7.83 23.24
C PRO A 666 6.35 -7.33 24.67
N GLU A 667 7.21 -7.76 25.61
CA GLU A 667 7.21 -7.34 27.00
C GLU A 667 7.60 -5.87 27.16
N ASP A 668 8.62 -5.41 26.43
CA ASP A 668 9.10 -4.01 26.47
C ASP A 668 8.03 -3.06 25.92
N VAL A 669 7.51 -3.36 24.72
CA VAL A 669 6.41 -2.59 24.09
C VAL A 669 5.20 -2.53 25.03
N ARG A 670 4.89 -3.62 25.75
CA ARG A 670 3.79 -3.64 26.72
C ARG A 670 4.08 -2.82 27.99
N GLN A 671 5.34 -2.65 28.37
CA GLN A 671 5.74 -1.76 29.47
C GLN A 671 5.66 -0.29 29.06
N GLU A 672 6.10 0.07 27.86
CA GLU A 672 5.99 1.43 27.33
C GLU A 672 4.54 1.86 27.08
N LEU A 673 3.71 1.00 26.48
CA LEU A 673 2.27 1.27 26.35
C LEU A 673 1.60 1.50 27.73
N ARG A 674 2.16 0.94 28.81
CA ARG A 674 1.72 1.18 30.20
C ARG A 674 2.33 2.42 30.84
N SER A 675 3.48 2.93 30.40
CA SER A 675 4.00 4.24 30.85
C SER A 675 3.22 5.35 30.16
N VAL A 676 3.09 5.31 28.83
CA VAL A 676 2.30 6.26 28.03
C VAL A 676 0.85 6.33 28.52
N LYS A 677 0.19 5.19 28.75
CA LYS A 677 -1.18 5.20 29.31
C LYS A 677 -1.28 5.85 30.69
N ARG A 678 -0.24 5.73 31.54
CA ARG A 678 -0.22 6.40 32.86
C ARG A 678 -0.05 7.91 32.70
N LEU A 679 0.87 8.36 31.85
CA LEU A 679 1.06 9.78 31.52
C LEU A 679 -0.24 10.41 31.01
N TYR A 680 -0.95 9.72 30.10
CA TYR A 680 -2.22 10.18 29.56
C TYR A 680 -3.36 10.31 30.61
N HIS A 681 -3.42 9.41 31.60
CA HIS A 681 -4.36 9.57 32.72
C HIS A 681 -3.95 10.72 33.67
N PHE A 682 -2.67 10.87 33.98
CA PHE A 682 -2.20 12.01 34.79
C PHE A 682 -2.47 13.37 34.12
N SER A 683 -2.35 13.45 32.80
CA SER A 683 -2.71 14.64 32.02
C SER A 683 -4.21 14.96 32.16
N LEU A 684 -5.10 13.98 31.94
CA LEU A 684 -6.56 14.16 32.04
C LEU A 684 -7.06 14.51 33.46
N ASP A 685 -6.38 14.05 34.51
CA ASP A 685 -6.71 14.39 35.91
C ASP A 685 -6.15 15.78 36.32
N SER A 686 -5.38 16.44 35.46
CA SER A 686 -4.73 17.75 35.72
C SER A 686 -5.34 18.94 34.96
N THR A 687 -6.36 18.68 34.13
CA THR A 687 -7.12 19.67 33.33
C THR A 687 -8.60 19.68 33.68
#